data_AF-A0A9D1AMH1-F1
#
_entry.id   AF-A0A9D1AMH1-F1
#
_cell.length_a   1.000
_cell.length_b   1.000
_cell.length_c   1.000
_cell.angle_alpha   90.00
_cell.angle_beta   90.00
_cell.angle_gamma   90.00
#
_symmetry.space_group_name_H-M   'P 1'
#
loop_
_entity.id
_entity.type
_entity.pdbx_description
1 polymer ?
#
loop_
_entity_poly.entity_id
_entity_poly.type
_entity_poly.pdbx_seq_one_letter_code
_entity_poly.pdbx_strand_id
1 'polypeptide(L)'
;MQWTGLNELREKYLSFFESKGHLRLPSFSLIPKDDNSLLLINSGMAPMKKYFTGEVTPPRKRVTTCQKCIRTGDIENVGKTARHGTYFEMLGNFSFGDYFKHEATAWAWEFCTKVLEMPVDKLWVTIYQDDDEAFEIWTKEVGVAPDRIVRMGKEDNFWEHGSGPCGPCSEIYFDRGEQYGCGKPTCGVGCDCDRYVEFWNVVFSQFDSDGKGNYPPMAHPNIDTGMGLERLACIMQGVDNLFLVDTVQNIMKHICRIAGVTYGEDEKKDVSLRVITDHIRSTTFMIGDGVMPSNEGRGYVLRRLLRRAARHGRLLGIDRPFLSEVAETVIHENLTAYPELDEKRAMILKLIRVEEESFAKTIDQGMQMLNDILDRLDTSVMTGEDAFRLNDTYGFPLDLTKEIAAERGFTIDEEAFREKLQEQKVRARNARKNAGADAWLGESNLLDGVPETEFLGYEELSCRAKILAIVKDGARVDSVTAGDEAVIVCDRTVFYGEGGGQIGDTGSGESEDAMFTVDNTTKNHAKNYLHHISVTAGAVSVGEEVSLSVDAERRAAIMRNHTAAHLLQAALRRVLGDHVEQAGQLVNEKHVRFDFTHFSALTPEEIAQVELLVNQEILKGVEVSCREMPIEEARKLGAMALFGEKYGDIVRVVSVEDFSREFCGGTHISNTAKIGLFKIVSESSVASGVRRIEGVTGLGVLGMLTDATALIGSTAMVMKLNNPADISVRAAQLMGEIKEKDSAIEALNSRIAGMQMDGLFSEAKEINGVKVITALFSGTEPAALRTMCDRIRDQASAIAAVLACTNGGKGSIAATVGKGAQAKGLHAGQLAKAVAQITGGNGGGKPDFAMAGAKDLTKLDEALAAAETIVADMMKK
;
A
#
# COMPACT_ATOMS: atom_id res chain seq x y z
N MET A 1 -0.53 8.10 -49.10
CA MET A 1 -0.22 7.73 -47.70
C MET A 1 1.22 7.25 -47.58
N GLN A 2 2.03 7.98 -46.82
CA GLN A 2 3.42 7.64 -46.52
C GLN A 2 3.53 7.07 -45.10
N TRP A 3 4.42 6.11 -44.90
CA TRP A 3 4.74 5.61 -43.56
C TRP A 3 5.22 6.78 -42.69
N THR A 4 4.64 6.92 -41.50
CA THR A 4 4.94 8.03 -40.57
C THR A 4 5.06 7.47 -39.15
N GLY A 5 6.13 7.84 -38.43
CA GLY A 5 6.35 7.39 -37.05
C GLY A 5 5.35 8.02 -36.08
N LEU A 6 5.09 7.35 -34.93
CA LEU A 6 4.08 7.80 -33.97
C LEU A 6 4.38 9.21 -33.43
N ASN A 7 5.65 9.49 -33.11
CA ASN A 7 6.05 10.81 -32.60
C ASN A 7 5.88 11.93 -33.65
N GLU A 8 6.08 11.62 -34.92
CA GLU A 8 5.87 12.58 -36.02
C GLU A 8 4.38 12.82 -36.28
N LEU A 9 3.53 11.79 -36.15
CA LEU A 9 2.07 11.94 -36.25
C LEU A 9 1.53 12.87 -35.16
N ARG A 10 2.01 12.71 -33.92
CA ARG A 10 1.68 13.60 -32.80
C ARG A 10 2.01 15.06 -33.15
N GLU A 11 3.22 15.30 -33.66
CA GLU A 11 3.66 16.66 -33.99
C GLU A 11 2.88 17.25 -35.17
N LYS A 12 2.64 16.47 -36.23
CA LYS A 12 1.83 16.90 -37.38
C LYS A 12 0.44 17.37 -36.95
N TYR A 13 -0.22 16.64 -36.05
CA TYR A 13 -1.53 17.01 -35.53
C TYR A 13 -1.50 18.31 -34.73
N LEU A 14 -0.60 18.40 -33.75
CA LEU A 14 -0.51 19.56 -32.87
C LEU A 14 -0.16 20.83 -33.66
N SER A 15 0.86 20.76 -34.53
CA SER A 15 1.24 21.85 -35.42
C SER A 15 0.12 22.27 -36.37
N PHE A 16 -0.67 21.31 -36.89
CA PHE A 16 -1.80 21.61 -37.75
C PHE A 16 -2.86 22.45 -37.01
N PHE A 17 -3.27 22.07 -35.81
CA PHE A 17 -4.26 22.84 -35.05
C PHE A 17 -3.69 24.16 -34.49
N GLU A 18 -2.40 24.23 -34.17
CA GLU A 18 -1.74 25.51 -33.88
C GLU A 18 -1.87 26.48 -35.07
N SER A 19 -1.71 25.99 -36.30
CA SER A 19 -1.91 26.81 -37.51
C SER A 19 -3.36 27.31 -37.70
N LYS A 20 -4.35 26.64 -37.08
CA LYS A 20 -5.77 27.07 -37.04
C LYS A 20 -6.09 27.98 -35.84
N GLY A 21 -5.08 28.37 -35.07
CA GLY A 21 -5.19 29.32 -33.96
C GLY A 21 -5.50 28.67 -32.61
N HIS A 22 -5.32 27.36 -32.47
CA HIS A 22 -5.43 26.67 -31.19
C HIS A 22 -4.18 26.91 -30.34
N LEU A 23 -4.37 27.02 -29.02
CA LEU A 23 -3.27 26.98 -28.07
C LEU A 23 -2.91 25.52 -27.80
N ARG A 24 -1.68 25.13 -28.14
CA ARG A 24 -1.12 23.84 -27.72
C ARG A 24 -0.85 23.85 -26.23
N LEU A 25 -1.51 22.95 -25.49
CA LEU A 25 -1.21 22.71 -24.08
C LEU A 25 -0.44 21.39 -23.92
N PRO A 26 0.42 21.26 -22.90
CA PRO A 26 1.02 19.98 -22.55
C PRO A 26 -0.06 18.99 -22.10
N SER A 27 0.25 17.70 -22.08
CA SER A 27 -0.63 16.71 -21.47
C SER A 27 -0.82 17.03 -19.98
N PHE A 28 -2.05 16.93 -19.51
CA PHE A 28 -2.36 16.98 -18.09
C PHE A 28 -1.92 15.66 -17.41
N SER A 29 -1.76 15.70 -16.09
CA SER A 29 -1.48 14.54 -15.26
C SER A 29 -2.59 13.49 -15.38
N LEU A 30 -2.23 12.21 -15.33
CA LEU A 30 -3.16 11.09 -15.19
C LEU A 30 -3.97 11.14 -13.88
N ILE A 31 -3.51 11.89 -12.87
CA ILE A 31 -4.23 12.14 -11.63
C ILE A 31 -5.20 13.31 -11.85
N PRO A 32 -6.54 13.08 -11.82
CA PRO A 32 -7.51 14.15 -11.97
C PRO A 32 -7.34 15.21 -10.87
N LYS A 33 -7.39 16.47 -11.27
CA LYS A 33 -7.34 17.63 -10.37
C LYS A 33 -8.74 18.19 -10.19
N ASP A 34 -9.18 18.33 -8.94
CA ASP A 34 -10.50 18.87 -8.58
C ASP A 34 -11.70 18.14 -9.23
N ASP A 35 -11.53 16.85 -9.55
CA ASP A 35 -12.57 15.95 -10.08
C ASP A 35 -12.55 14.61 -9.31
N ASN A 36 -13.57 14.40 -8.47
CA ASN A 36 -13.74 13.17 -7.68
C ASN A 36 -14.50 12.06 -8.44
N SER A 37 -15.00 12.34 -9.65
CA SER A 37 -15.75 11.36 -10.45
C SER A 37 -14.84 10.35 -11.16
N LEU A 38 -13.56 10.69 -11.36
CA LEU A 38 -12.60 9.86 -12.07
C LEU A 38 -11.46 9.39 -11.17
N LEU A 39 -11.10 8.12 -11.31
CA LEU A 39 -9.91 7.58 -10.67
C LEU A 39 -8.65 7.99 -11.44
N LEU A 40 -8.63 7.82 -12.76
CA LEU A 40 -7.55 8.23 -13.65
C LEU A 40 -8.16 8.94 -14.86
N ILE A 41 -7.41 9.86 -15.48
CA ILE A 41 -7.83 10.52 -16.72
C ILE A 41 -7.94 9.47 -17.85
N ASN A 42 -9.14 9.35 -18.42
CA ASN A 42 -9.51 8.33 -19.42
C ASN A 42 -9.86 8.91 -20.80
N SER A 43 -9.90 10.23 -20.94
CA SER A 43 -10.18 10.96 -22.19
C SER A 43 -9.49 12.32 -22.22
N GLY A 44 -9.35 12.88 -23.42
CA GLY A 44 -8.73 14.18 -23.67
C GLY A 44 -9.48 15.35 -23.04
N MET A 45 -10.82 15.31 -23.02
CA MET A 45 -11.65 16.39 -22.49
C MET A 45 -11.75 16.41 -20.95
N ALA A 46 -11.46 15.29 -20.28
CA ALA A 46 -11.70 15.14 -18.84
C ALA A 46 -11.03 16.23 -17.97
N PRO A 47 -9.77 16.64 -18.22
CA PRO A 47 -9.14 17.74 -17.49
C PRO A 47 -9.79 19.12 -17.72
N MET A 48 -10.60 19.25 -18.78
CA MET A 48 -11.14 20.51 -19.28
C MET A 48 -12.66 20.63 -19.13
N LYS A 49 -13.33 19.69 -18.44
CA LYS A 49 -14.80 19.71 -18.20
C LYS A 49 -15.33 21.07 -17.77
N LYS A 50 -14.65 21.74 -16.82
CA LYS A 50 -15.04 23.06 -16.29
C LYS A 50 -14.93 24.20 -17.31
N TYR A 51 -14.14 24.03 -18.37
CA TYR A 51 -14.08 24.99 -19.48
C TYR A 51 -15.30 24.85 -20.39
N PHE A 52 -15.76 23.62 -20.63
CA PHE A 52 -16.98 23.35 -21.40
C PHE A 52 -18.22 23.89 -20.71
N THR A 53 -18.35 23.72 -19.39
CA THR A 53 -19.50 24.23 -18.61
C THR A 53 -19.44 25.74 -18.35
N GLY A 54 -18.30 26.38 -18.61
CA GLY A 54 -18.08 27.82 -18.37
C GLY A 54 -17.83 28.18 -16.90
N GLU A 55 -17.71 27.19 -16.00
CA GLU A 55 -17.34 27.40 -14.59
C GLU A 55 -15.96 28.04 -14.44
N VAL A 56 -15.03 27.72 -15.34
CA VAL A 56 -13.69 28.29 -15.37
C VAL A 56 -13.43 28.85 -16.76
N THR A 57 -12.87 30.06 -16.84
CA THR A 57 -12.47 30.66 -18.11
C THR A 57 -11.24 29.93 -18.66
N PRO A 58 -11.29 29.38 -19.90
CA PRO A 58 -10.14 28.72 -20.50
C PRO A 58 -9.05 29.74 -20.87
N PRO A 59 -7.77 29.34 -20.90
CA PRO A 59 -6.66 30.23 -21.28
C PRO A 59 -6.77 30.72 -22.73
N ARG A 60 -7.46 29.95 -23.59
CA ARG A 60 -7.85 30.33 -24.94
C ARG A 60 -9.12 29.57 -25.31
N LYS A 61 -10.00 30.17 -26.12
CA LYS A 61 -11.22 29.50 -26.59
C LYS A 61 -10.97 28.32 -27.56
N ARG A 62 -9.76 28.22 -28.10
CA ARG A 62 -9.30 27.12 -28.96
C ARG A 62 -8.08 26.48 -28.33
N VAL A 63 -8.10 25.17 -28.09
CA VAL A 63 -7.00 24.43 -27.45
C VAL A 63 -6.74 23.12 -28.18
N THR A 64 -5.48 22.69 -28.29
CA THR A 64 -5.14 21.34 -28.77
C THR A 64 -4.18 20.64 -27.81
N THR A 65 -4.33 19.32 -27.64
CA THR A 65 -3.49 18.51 -26.75
C THR A 65 -3.25 17.11 -27.31
N CYS A 66 -2.22 16.45 -26.78
CA CYS A 66 -2.04 15.00 -26.85
C CYS A 66 -2.08 14.46 -25.41
N GLN A 67 -3.26 14.04 -24.97
CA GLN A 67 -3.51 13.68 -23.58
C GLN A 67 -3.15 12.21 -23.31
N LYS A 68 -2.32 11.98 -22.30
CA LYS A 68 -2.09 10.65 -21.69
C LYS A 68 -3.41 10.13 -21.11
N CYS A 69 -3.85 8.93 -21.49
CA CYS A 69 -5.09 8.33 -20.98
C CYS A 69 -4.84 6.92 -20.45
N ILE A 70 -5.55 6.56 -19.38
CA ILE A 70 -5.61 5.18 -18.87
C ILE A 70 -7.05 4.69 -18.80
N ARG A 71 -7.27 3.47 -19.33
CA ARG A 71 -8.53 2.73 -19.22
C ARG A 71 -8.25 1.29 -18.77
N THR A 72 -8.98 0.83 -17.77
CA THR A 72 -8.82 -0.53 -17.22
C THR A 72 -10.10 -1.36 -17.25
N GLY A 73 -11.16 -0.86 -17.89
CA GLY A 73 -12.44 -1.59 -18.01
C GLY A 73 -12.28 -2.92 -18.76
N ASP A 74 -11.51 -2.90 -19.85
CA ASP A 74 -11.30 -4.06 -20.73
C ASP A 74 -9.89 -4.65 -20.59
N ILE A 75 -9.31 -4.58 -19.39
CA ILE A 75 -7.95 -5.07 -19.13
C ILE A 75 -7.75 -6.54 -19.55
N GLU A 76 -8.81 -7.37 -19.50
CA GLU A 76 -8.76 -8.77 -19.91
C GLU A 76 -8.66 -9.00 -21.42
N ASN A 77 -8.92 -7.97 -22.23
CA ASN A 77 -8.81 -8.00 -23.70
C ASN A 77 -7.42 -7.56 -24.19
N VAL A 78 -6.59 -6.99 -23.30
CA VAL A 78 -5.23 -6.57 -23.60
C VAL A 78 -4.38 -7.79 -23.96
N GLY A 79 -3.67 -7.69 -25.08
CA GLY A 79 -2.86 -8.78 -25.63
C GLY A 79 -3.63 -9.85 -26.43
N LYS A 80 -4.93 -10.00 -26.20
CA LYS A 80 -5.81 -10.92 -26.97
C LYS A 80 -6.34 -10.29 -28.25
N THR A 81 -6.65 -9.01 -28.20
CA THR A 81 -7.19 -8.25 -29.34
C THR A 81 -6.16 -7.30 -29.92
N ALA A 82 -6.35 -6.88 -31.16
CA ALA A 82 -5.42 -5.98 -31.86
C ALA A 82 -5.44 -4.52 -31.36
N ARG A 83 -6.50 -4.12 -30.64
CA ARG A 83 -6.87 -2.71 -30.42
C ARG A 83 -7.00 -2.26 -28.96
N HIS A 84 -6.93 -3.18 -27.99
CA HIS A 84 -7.05 -2.84 -26.57
C HIS A 84 -5.67 -2.69 -25.92
N GLY A 85 -5.46 -1.52 -25.30
CA GLY A 85 -4.36 -1.23 -24.38
C GLY A 85 -4.90 -0.49 -23.16
N THR A 86 -4.18 -0.56 -22.05
CA THR A 86 -4.55 0.20 -20.85
C THR A 86 -4.08 1.64 -20.90
N TYR A 87 -2.94 1.90 -21.55
CA TYR A 87 -2.44 3.24 -21.82
C TYR A 87 -2.52 3.55 -23.32
N PHE A 88 -2.96 4.76 -23.63
CA PHE A 88 -2.96 5.30 -24.98
C PHE A 88 -2.93 6.82 -24.93
N GLU A 89 -2.61 7.43 -26.05
CA GLU A 89 -2.58 8.87 -26.21
C GLU A 89 -3.77 9.33 -27.06
N MET A 90 -4.50 10.31 -26.55
CA MET A 90 -5.65 10.90 -27.23
C MET A 90 -5.30 12.30 -27.72
N LEU A 91 -5.20 12.43 -29.04
CA LEU A 91 -5.10 13.72 -29.72
C LEU A 91 -6.47 14.40 -29.70
N GLY A 92 -6.49 15.69 -29.39
CA GLY A 92 -7.73 16.45 -29.32
C GLY A 92 -7.57 17.91 -29.70
N ASN A 93 -8.63 18.45 -30.30
CA ASN A 93 -8.84 19.86 -30.56
C ASN A 93 -10.17 20.29 -29.93
N PHE A 94 -10.14 21.34 -29.14
CA PHE A 94 -11.26 21.76 -28.32
C PHE A 94 -11.68 23.19 -28.67
N SER A 95 -12.99 23.40 -28.75
CA SER A 95 -13.63 24.70 -28.94
C SER A 95 -14.52 24.98 -27.74
N PHE A 96 -14.29 26.12 -27.08
CA PHE A 96 -15.10 26.61 -25.96
C PHE A 96 -15.95 27.79 -26.44
N GLY A 97 -17.07 27.49 -27.10
CA GLY A 97 -18.00 28.49 -27.65
C GLY A 97 -17.42 29.39 -28.75
N ASP A 98 -16.55 28.87 -29.61
CA ASP A 98 -15.90 29.64 -30.69
C ASP A 98 -16.23 29.15 -32.10
N TYR A 99 -15.91 27.90 -32.43
CA TYR A 99 -16.31 27.21 -33.67
C TYR A 99 -17.10 25.93 -33.35
N PHE A 100 -17.82 25.39 -34.36
CA PHE A 100 -18.65 24.19 -34.18
C PHE A 100 -18.55 23.22 -35.38
N LYS A 101 -19.66 22.64 -35.85
CA LYS A 101 -19.68 21.53 -36.82
C LYS A 101 -18.95 21.85 -38.14
N HIS A 102 -19.16 23.03 -38.71
CA HIS A 102 -18.57 23.42 -40.00
C HIS A 102 -17.05 23.34 -39.98
N GLU A 103 -16.39 24.09 -39.08
CA GLU A 103 -14.94 24.09 -39.00
C GLU A 103 -14.39 22.75 -38.48
N ALA A 104 -15.06 22.11 -37.52
CA ALA A 104 -14.60 20.85 -36.94
C ALA A 104 -14.52 19.73 -37.98
N THR A 105 -15.56 19.55 -38.79
CA THR A 105 -15.60 18.52 -39.85
C THR A 105 -14.65 18.86 -41.00
N ALA A 106 -14.61 20.13 -41.43
CA ALA A 106 -13.70 20.58 -42.50
C ALA A 106 -12.23 20.38 -42.13
N TRP A 107 -11.82 20.77 -40.92
CA TRP A 107 -10.42 20.61 -40.48
C TRP A 107 -10.06 19.15 -40.21
N ALA A 108 -10.99 18.34 -39.68
CA ALA A 108 -10.75 16.91 -39.53
C ALA A 108 -10.49 16.24 -40.89
N TRP A 109 -11.30 16.57 -41.90
CA TRP A 109 -11.13 16.04 -43.25
C TRP A 109 -9.87 16.57 -43.95
N GLU A 110 -9.56 17.87 -43.78
CA GLU A 110 -8.33 18.49 -44.28
C GLU A 110 -7.10 17.79 -43.70
N PHE A 111 -7.08 17.51 -42.40
CA PHE A 111 -5.97 16.80 -41.77
C PHE A 111 -5.77 15.40 -42.38
N CYS A 112 -6.84 14.60 -42.47
CA CYS A 112 -6.77 13.25 -43.03
C CYS A 112 -6.34 13.25 -44.51
N THR A 113 -6.90 14.13 -45.34
CA THR A 113 -6.74 14.05 -46.80
C THR A 113 -5.61 14.91 -47.36
N LYS A 114 -5.23 16.00 -46.68
CA LYS A 114 -4.21 16.95 -47.15
C LYS A 114 -2.92 16.87 -46.36
N VAL A 115 -2.99 16.67 -45.04
CA VAL A 115 -1.79 16.59 -44.18
C VAL A 115 -1.24 15.17 -44.15
N LEU A 116 -2.11 14.17 -43.95
CA LEU A 116 -1.72 12.77 -43.92
C LEU A 116 -1.78 12.08 -45.29
N GLU A 117 -2.41 12.73 -46.27
CA GLU A 117 -2.59 12.20 -47.63
C GLU A 117 -3.19 10.78 -47.64
N MET A 118 -4.17 10.55 -46.77
CA MET A 118 -4.92 9.29 -46.72
C MET A 118 -5.81 9.16 -47.97
N PRO A 119 -5.91 7.97 -48.59
CA PRO A 119 -6.76 7.78 -49.76
C PRO A 119 -8.23 7.99 -49.40
N VAL A 120 -8.89 8.93 -50.08
CA VAL A 120 -10.29 9.30 -49.83
C VAL A 120 -11.24 8.11 -49.97
N ASP A 121 -10.96 7.20 -50.91
CA ASP A 121 -11.75 6.00 -51.17
C ASP A 121 -11.69 4.96 -50.04
N LYS A 122 -10.76 5.12 -49.09
CA LYS A 122 -10.66 4.30 -47.88
C LYS A 122 -11.26 4.94 -46.64
N LEU A 123 -11.62 6.22 -46.70
CA LEU A 123 -12.22 6.92 -45.58
C LEU A 123 -13.75 6.79 -45.60
N TRP A 124 -14.31 6.57 -44.42
CA TRP A 124 -15.74 6.52 -44.18
C TRP A 124 -16.07 7.45 -43.02
N VAL A 125 -17.27 8.02 -43.04
CA VAL A 125 -17.78 8.86 -41.97
C VAL A 125 -19.04 8.22 -41.40
N THR A 126 -19.18 8.23 -40.08
CA THR A 126 -20.45 7.92 -39.43
C THR A 126 -21.00 9.18 -38.77
N ILE A 127 -22.33 9.28 -38.68
CA ILE A 127 -23.04 10.40 -38.04
C ILE A 127 -24.19 9.88 -37.20
N TYR A 128 -24.57 10.65 -36.18
CA TYR A 128 -25.76 10.35 -35.39
C TYR A 128 -27.00 10.32 -36.29
N GLN A 129 -27.84 9.30 -36.12
CA GLN A 129 -28.99 9.00 -36.98
C GLN A 129 -29.91 10.21 -37.22
N ASP A 130 -30.03 11.10 -36.24
CA ASP A 130 -30.92 12.27 -36.26
C ASP A 130 -30.19 13.61 -36.55
N ASP A 131 -28.90 13.58 -36.90
CA ASP A 131 -28.08 14.79 -37.16
C ASP A 131 -27.98 15.11 -38.68
N ASP A 132 -29.08 15.63 -39.24
CA ASP A 132 -29.14 16.04 -40.64
C ASP A 132 -28.17 17.18 -40.99
N GLU A 133 -27.91 18.08 -40.03
CA GLU A 133 -26.96 19.17 -40.20
C GLU A 133 -25.54 18.64 -40.48
N ALA A 134 -25.09 17.65 -39.70
CA ALA A 134 -23.80 17.01 -39.94
C ALA A 134 -23.75 16.34 -41.32
N PHE A 135 -24.83 15.66 -41.75
CA PHE A 135 -24.91 15.05 -43.08
C PHE A 135 -24.73 16.09 -44.20
N GLU A 136 -25.41 17.24 -44.09
CA GLU A 136 -25.32 18.30 -45.09
C GLU A 136 -23.92 18.91 -45.14
N ILE A 137 -23.29 19.17 -43.99
CA ILE A 137 -21.93 19.71 -43.93
C ILE A 137 -20.94 18.73 -44.58
N TRP A 138 -20.98 17.45 -44.19
CA TRP A 138 -20.08 16.44 -44.74
C TRP A 138 -20.22 16.28 -46.27
N THR A 139 -21.45 16.32 -46.79
CA THR A 139 -21.70 16.10 -48.23
C THR A 139 -21.53 17.35 -49.09
N LYS A 140 -22.12 18.48 -48.69
CA LYS A 140 -22.21 19.70 -49.50
C LYS A 140 -21.01 20.63 -49.33
N GLU A 141 -20.39 20.64 -48.16
CA GLU A 141 -19.31 21.57 -47.84
C GLU A 141 -17.94 20.88 -47.85
N VAL A 142 -17.82 19.77 -47.12
CA VAL A 142 -16.56 19.01 -47.04
C VAL A 142 -16.32 18.17 -48.30
N GLY A 143 -17.40 17.71 -48.95
CA GLY A 143 -17.37 16.98 -50.22
C GLY A 143 -17.19 15.47 -50.09
N VAL A 144 -17.60 14.88 -48.96
CA VAL A 144 -17.65 13.42 -48.80
C VAL A 144 -18.81 12.86 -49.61
N ALA A 145 -18.57 11.79 -50.36
CA ALA A 145 -19.60 11.14 -51.16
C ALA A 145 -20.72 10.59 -50.24
N PRO A 146 -22.01 10.81 -50.55
CA PRO A 146 -23.10 10.37 -49.67
C PRO A 146 -23.12 8.87 -49.33
N ASP A 147 -22.63 8.02 -50.25
CA ASP A 147 -22.50 6.56 -50.06
C ASP A 147 -21.35 6.16 -49.12
N ARG A 148 -20.52 7.12 -48.69
CA ARG A 148 -19.46 6.95 -47.69
C ARG A 148 -19.84 7.47 -46.30
N ILE A 149 -21.09 7.88 -46.11
CA ILE A 149 -21.62 8.33 -44.83
C ILE A 149 -22.64 7.32 -44.32
N VAL A 150 -22.44 6.82 -43.10
CA VAL A 150 -23.34 5.85 -42.44
C VAL A 150 -24.00 6.50 -41.24
N ARG A 151 -25.33 6.38 -41.13
CA ARG A 151 -26.08 6.85 -39.96
C ARG A 151 -26.11 5.74 -38.90
N MET A 152 -25.70 6.07 -37.67
CA MET A 152 -25.71 5.12 -36.55
C MET A 152 -26.46 5.65 -35.34
N GLY A 153 -26.83 4.74 -34.45
CA GLY A 153 -27.63 5.03 -33.28
C GLY A 153 -26.85 5.72 -32.16
N LYS A 154 -27.50 5.84 -31.01
CA LYS A 154 -26.94 6.47 -29.81
C LYS A 154 -25.70 5.75 -29.27
N GLU A 155 -25.64 4.43 -29.41
CA GLU A 155 -24.52 3.62 -28.92
C GLU A 155 -23.19 3.95 -29.63
N ASP A 156 -23.25 4.34 -30.91
CA ASP A 156 -22.07 4.62 -31.73
C ASP A 156 -21.81 6.11 -31.90
N ASN A 157 -22.84 6.91 -32.19
CA ASN A 157 -22.67 8.32 -32.58
C ASN A 157 -23.29 9.34 -31.59
N PHE A 158 -23.41 8.99 -30.32
CA PHE A 158 -23.74 9.94 -29.27
C PHE A 158 -22.79 9.79 -28.10
N TRP A 159 -21.99 10.82 -27.83
CA TRP A 159 -20.99 10.76 -26.78
C TRP A 159 -21.54 11.33 -25.48
N GLU A 160 -21.56 10.51 -24.43
CA GLU A 160 -21.87 10.90 -23.05
C GLU A 160 -21.02 10.09 -22.07
N HIS A 161 -20.57 10.71 -20.97
CA HIS A 161 -19.83 10.03 -19.92
C HIS A 161 -20.30 10.46 -18.53
N GLY A 162 -21.36 9.81 -18.05
CA GLY A 162 -22.00 10.18 -16.79
C GLY A 162 -22.69 11.54 -16.88
N SER A 163 -22.56 12.34 -15.81
CA SER A 163 -23.02 13.72 -15.82
C SER A 163 -21.95 14.66 -16.39
N GLY A 164 -22.35 15.62 -17.22
CA GLY A 164 -21.46 16.60 -17.83
C GLY A 164 -21.75 16.86 -19.32
N PRO A 165 -20.88 17.67 -19.97
CA PRO A 165 -20.97 18.00 -21.39
C PRO A 165 -21.06 16.75 -22.28
N CYS A 166 -21.99 16.74 -23.24
CA CYS A 166 -22.28 15.62 -24.12
C CYS A 166 -22.97 16.07 -25.42
N GLY A 167 -23.08 15.17 -26.40
CA GLY A 167 -23.78 15.47 -27.65
C GLY A 167 -23.63 14.41 -28.74
N PRO A 168 -24.32 14.60 -29.88
CA PRO A 168 -24.12 13.77 -31.06
C PRO A 168 -22.69 13.94 -31.59
N CYS A 169 -22.19 12.95 -32.30
CA CYS A 169 -20.87 13.02 -32.90
C CYS A 169 -20.83 12.49 -34.33
N SER A 170 -19.74 12.82 -35.03
CA SER A 170 -19.32 12.13 -36.25
C SER A 170 -18.03 11.38 -35.98
N GLU A 171 -17.87 10.20 -36.54
CA GLU A 171 -16.61 9.45 -36.44
C GLU A 171 -16.03 9.18 -37.83
N ILE A 172 -14.70 9.14 -37.91
CA ILE A 172 -13.95 8.83 -39.12
C ILE A 172 -13.35 7.44 -39.01
N TYR A 173 -13.66 6.61 -40.01
CA TYR A 173 -13.20 5.23 -40.13
C TYR A 173 -12.25 5.09 -41.32
N PHE A 174 -11.29 4.17 -41.17
CA PHE A 174 -10.42 3.75 -42.27
C PHE A 174 -10.69 2.29 -42.65
N ASP A 175 -10.97 2.04 -43.94
CA ASP A 175 -11.08 0.70 -44.51
C ASP A 175 -9.69 0.13 -44.83
N ARG A 176 -9.24 -0.80 -43.98
CA ARG A 176 -7.97 -1.52 -44.15
C ARG A 176 -7.99 -2.51 -45.31
N GLY A 177 -9.17 -2.85 -45.83
CA GLY A 177 -9.40 -3.76 -46.95
C GLY A 177 -10.03 -5.10 -46.54
N GLU A 178 -10.59 -5.81 -47.53
CA GLU A 178 -11.35 -7.05 -47.32
C GLU A 178 -10.58 -8.17 -46.62
N GLN A 179 -9.25 -8.20 -46.76
CA GLN A 179 -8.37 -9.16 -46.07
C GLN A 179 -8.46 -9.09 -44.53
N TYR A 180 -8.94 -7.98 -43.98
CA TYR A 180 -9.17 -7.79 -42.53
C TYR A 180 -10.64 -7.98 -42.14
N GLY A 181 -11.51 -8.33 -43.09
CA GLY A 181 -12.93 -8.54 -42.87
C GLY A 181 -13.25 -9.92 -42.29
N CYS A 182 -14.39 -10.03 -41.61
CA CYS A 182 -14.84 -11.29 -41.00
C CYS A 182 -15.52 -12.26 -41.99
N GLY A 183 -15.54 -11.94 -43.29
CA GLY A 183 -16.17 -12.75 -44.34
C GLY A 183 -17.70 -12.79 -44.31
N LYS A 184 -18.36 -12.15 -43.34
CA LYS A 184 -19.83 -12.05 -43.28
C LYS A 184 -20.35 -11.08 -44.36
N PRO A 185 -21.50 -11.36 -45.00
CA PRO A 185 -22.12 -10.44 -45.96
C PRO A 185 -22.42 -9.04 -45.38
N THR A 186 -22.55 -8.94 -44.06
CA THR A 186 -22.80 -7.71 -43.31
C THR A 186 -21.51 -7.02 -42.82
N CYS A 187 -20.33 -7.43 -43.31
CA CYS A 187 -19.06 -6.81 -42.94
C CYS A 187 -18.96 -5.38 -43.52
N GLY A 188 -19.31 -4.39 -42.70
CA GLY A 188 -19.33 -2.96 -43.01
C GLY A 188 -18.84 -2.11 -41.85
N VAL A 189 -18.96 -0.78 -41.97
CA VAL A 189 -18.70 0.17 -40.89
C VAL A 189 -19.59 -0.16 -39.68
N GLY A 190 -19.02 -0.19 -38.47
CA GLY A 190 -19.70 -0.65 -37.24
C GLY A 190 -19.58 -2.16 -36.97
N CYS A 191 -18.83 -2.90 -37.79
CA CYS A 191 -18.54 -4.32 -37.52
C CYS A 191 -17.39 -4.49 -36.52
N ASP A 192 -17.49 -5.45 -35.59
CA ASP A 192 -16.45 -5.74 -34.58
C ASP A 192 -15.10 -6.26 -35.11
N CYS A 193 -15.00 -6.54 -36.42
CA CYS A 193 -13.78 -6.99 -37.08
C CYS A 193 -12.79 -5.83 -37.32
N ASP A 194 -11.55 -6.15 -37.71
CA ASP A 194 -10.48 -5.15 -37.84
C ASP A 194 -10.38 -4.51 -39.24
N ARG A 195 -11.44 -4.62 -40.07
CA ARG A 195 -11.49 -3.99 -41.41
C ARG A 195 -11.72 -2.48 -41.34
N TYR A 196 -12.79 -2.05 -40.66
CA TYR A 196 -13.16 -0.65 -40.54
C TYR A 196 -12.74 -0.16 -39.15
N VAL A 197 -11.66 0.63 -39.11
CA VAL A 197 -11.09 1.10 -37.84
C VAL A 197 -11.50 2.54 -37.59
N GLU A 198 -12.29 2.75 -36.53
CA GLU A 198 -12.52 4.08 -35.96
C GLU A 198 -11.19 4.60 -35.38
N PHE A 199 -10.79 5.78 -35.82
CA PHE A 199 -9.59 6.43 -35.30
C PHE A 199 -9.81 7.85 -34.81
N TRP A 200 -10.88 8.54 -35.22
CA TRP A 200 -11.18 9.90 -34.81
C TRP A 200 -12.68 10.13 -34.60
N ASN A 201 -13.06 10.51 -33.38
CA ASN A 201 -14.39 10.95 -33.02
C ASN A 201 -14.45 12.50 -32.86
N VAL A 202 -15.41 13.13 -33.53
CA VAL A 202 -15.70 14.57 -33.52
C VAL A 202 -17.04 14.80 -32.84
N VAL A 203 -17.00 15.16 -31.56
CA VAL A 203 -18.17 15.33 -30.70
C VAL A 203 -18.69 16.76 -30.75
N PHE A 204 -19.96 16.91 -31.08
CA PHE A 204 -20.69 18.16 -31.13
C PHE A 204 -21.36 18.41 -29.78
N SER A 205 -20.53 18.71 -28.77
CA SER A 205 -20.98 18.88 -27.38
C SER A 205 -21.91 20.09 -27.26
N GLN A 206 -23.20 19.84 -27.03
CA GLN A 206 -24.25 20.88 -27.00
C GLN A 206 -25.26 20.69 -25.86
N PHE A 207 -25.14 19.60 -25.09
CA PHE A 207 -25.97 19.30 -23.94
C PHE A 207 -25.10 19.08 -22.68
N ASP A 208 -25.68 19.27 -21.49
CA ASP A 208 -25.04 18.98 -20.21
C ASP A 208 -25.86 17.92 -19.45
N SER A 209 -25.45 16.65 -19.55
CA SER A 209 -26.21 15.53 -18.99
C SER A 209 -26.26 15.59 -17.46
N ASP A 210 -27.44 15.35 -16.89
CA ASP A 210 -27.61 15.18 -15.45
C ASP A 210 -27.24 13.76 -14.95
N GLY A 211 -26.82 12.88 -15.87
CA GLY A 211 -26.52 11.48 -15.60
C GLY A 211 -27.76 10.59 -15.39
N LYS A 212 -28.97 11.13 -15.60
CA LYS A 212 -30.26 10.42 -15.45
C LYS A 212 -31.07 10.42 -16.76
N GLY A 213 -30.41 10.67 -17.88
CA GLY A 213 -31.01 10.69 -19.22
C GLY A 213 -31.70 12.01 -19.58
N ASN A 214 -31.47 13.09 -18.83
CA ASN A 214 -31.90 14.43 -19.22
C ASN A 214 -30.74 15.19 -19.87
N TYR A 215 -31.03 15.90 -20.97
CA TYR A 215 -30.05 16.61 -21.81
C TYR A 215 -30.40 18.09 -21.97
N PRO A 216 -30.29 18.91 -20.90
CA PRO A 216 -30.46 20.35 -21.02
C PRO A 216 -29.41 20.95 -21.98
N PRO A 217 -29.81 21.91 -22.85
CA PRO A 217 -28.88 22.57 -23.75
C PRO A 217 -27.87 23.43 -22.99
N MET A 218 -26.62 23.41 -23.45
CA MET A 218 -25.56 24.28 -22.91
C MET A 218 -25.76 25.73 -23.36
N ALA A 219 -25.18 26.68 -22.62
CA ALA A 219 -25.22 28.09 -22.98
C ALA A 219 -24.62 28.38 -24.37
N HIS A 220 -23.57 27.64 -24.71
CA HIS A 220 -22.93 27.66 -26.03
C HIS A 220 -22.52 26.24 -26.42
N PRO A 221 -22.65 25.87 -27.72
CA PRO A 221 -22.12 24.61 -28.21
C PRO A 221 -20.59 24.65 -28.25
N ASN A 222 -19.98 23.48 -28.11
CA ASN A 222 -18.55 23.27 -27.99
C ASN A 222 -18.10 22.12 -28.90
N ILE A 223 -16.79 22.03 -29.14
CA ILE A 223 -16.19 20.89 -29.83
C ILE A 223 -15.29 20.15 -28.85
N ASP A 224 -15.53 18.86 -28.73
CA ASP A 224 -14.64 17.88 -28.13
C ASP A 224 -14.26 16.88 -29.23
N THR A 225 -12.98 16.56 -29.35
CA THR A 225 -12.55 15.53 -30.28
C THR A 225 -11.59 14.58 -29.60
N GLY A 226 -11.70 13.30 -29.91
CA GLY A 226 -10.74 12.28 -29.51
C GLY A 226 -10.26 11.50 -30.72
N MET A 227 -8.97 11.60 -31.02
CA MET A 227 -8.30 10.77 -32.02
C MET A 227 -7.26 9.89 -31.32
N GLY A 228 -7.37 8.58 -31.47
CA GLY A 228 -6.42 7.63 -30.87
C GLY A 228 -5.10 7.64 -31.63
N LEU A 229 -4.02 8.13 -31.02
CA LEU A 229 -2.72 8.25 -31.68
C LEU A 229 -2.17 6.89 -32.12
N GLU A 230 -2.23 5.88 -31.25
CA GLU A 230 -1.77 4.53 -31.58
C GLU A 230 -2.57 3.90 -32.73
N ARG A 231 -3.89 4.15 -32.80
CA ARG A 231 -4.72 3.65 -33.90
C ARG A 231 -4.38 4.35 -35.22
N LEU A 232 -4.20 5.66 -35.19
CA LEU A 232 -3.73 6.42 -36.34
C LEU A 232 -2.37 5.90 -36.82
N ALA A 233 -1.45 5.64 -35.89
CA ALA A 233 -0.14 5.07 -36.21
C ALA A 233 -0.26 3.68 -36.82
N CYS A 234 -1.13 2.79 -36.33
CA CYS A 234 -1.40 1.49 -36.96
C CYS A 234 -1.79 1.64 -38.44
N ILE A 235 -2.69 2.59 -38.73
CA ILE A 235 -3.16 2.86 -40.10
C ILE A 235 -2.02 3.38 -40.98
N MET A 236 -1.34 4.44 -40.52
CA MET A 236 -0.29 5.12 -41.30
C MET A 236 0.95 4.25 -41.51
N GLN A 237 1.25 3.35 -40.57
CA GLN A 237 2.37 2.43 -40.65
C GLN A 237 2.01 1.11 -41.36
N GLY A 238 0.71 0.83 -41.54
CA GLY A 238 0.22 -0.39 -42.19
C GLY A 238 0.44 -1.66 -41.35
N VAL A 239 0.41 -1.54 -40.03
CA VAL A 239 0.62 -2.67 -39.10
C VAL A 239 -0.69 -3.19 -38.52
N ASP A 240 -0.69 -4.44 -38.06
CA ASP A 240 -1.93 -5.16 -37.72
C ASP A 240 -2.50 -4.86 -36.33
N ASN A 241 -1.68 -4.39 -35.40
CA ASN A 241 -2.10 -4.11 -34.05
C ASN A 241 -1.21 -3.03 -33.40
N LEU A 242 -1.70 -2.45 -32.31
CA LEU A 242 -1.04 -1.34 -31.62
C LEU A 242 0.36 -1.66 -31.07
N PHE A 243 0.69 -2.94 -30.87
CA PHE A 243 1.99 -3.37 -30.36
C PHE A 243 3.08 -3.41 -31.43
N LEU A 244 2.68 -3.31 -32.71
CA LEU A 244 3.59 -3.27 -33.86
C LEU A 244 3.90 -1.85 -34.33
N VAL A 245 3.27 -0.84 -33.72
CA VAL A 245 3.61 0.57 -33.93
C VAL A 245 5.06 0.81 -33.49
N ASP A 246 5.84 1.52 -34.30
CA ASP A 246 7.28 1.76 -34.12
C ASP A 246 7.76 1.92 -32.66
N THR A 247 7.25 2.91 -31.92
CA THR A 247 7.69 3.19 -30.54
C THR A 247 7.31 2.08 -29.56
N VAL A 248 6.13 1.49 -29.74
CA VAL A 248 5.62 0.39 -28.92
C VAL A 248 6.36 -0.92 -29.23
N GLN A 249 6.69 -1.14 -30.50
CA GLN A 249 7.40 -2.30 -30.99
C GLN A 249 8.85 -2.32 -30.47
N ASN A 250 9.48 -1.16 -30.29
CA ASN A 250 10.82 -1.08 -29.70
C ASN A 250 10.84 -1.61 -28.25
N ILE A 251 9.80 -1.30 -27.46
CA ILE A 251 9.60 -1.83 -26.11
C ILE A 251 9.41 -3.35 -26.18
N MET A 252 8.53 -3.84 -27.05
CA MET A 252 8.28 -5.28 -27.23
C MET A 252 9.53 -6.04 -27.66
N LYS A 253 10.33 -5.48 -28.58
CA LYS A 253 11.62 -6.04 -29.01
C LYS A 253 12.61 -6.12 -27.85
N HIS A 254 12.59 -5.20 -26.90
CA HIS A 254 13.43 -5.30 -25.70
C HIS A 254 13.00 -6.48 -24.83
N ILE A 255 11.70 -6.66 -24.60
CA ILE A 255 11.17 -7.80 -23.85
C ILE A 255 11.54 -9.11 -24.55
N CYS A 256 11.44 -9.19 -25.89
CA CYS A 256 11.85 -10.35 -26.67
C CYS A 256 13.34 -10.71 -26.44
N ARG A 257 14.24 -9.71 -26.40
CA ARG A 257 15.66 -9.92 -26.10
C ARG A 257 15.90 -10.46 -24.70
N ILE A 258 15.16 -9.95 -23.71
CA ILE A 258 15.27 -10.40 -22.31
C ILE A 258 14.76 -11.85 -22.17
N ALA A 259 13.61 -12.16 -22.75
CA ALA A 259 12.97 -13.47 -22.68
C ALA A 259 13.62 -14.54 -23.59
N GLY A 260 14.40 -14.14 -24.60
CA GLY A 260 14.93 -15.06 -25.60
C GLY A 260 13.84 -15.66 -26.49
N VAL A 261 12.77 -14.89 -26.78
CA VAL A 261 11.63 -15.31 -27.61
C VAL A 261 11.47 -14.40 -28.81
N THR A 262 10.86 -14.90 -29.89
CA THR A 262 10.58 -14.13 -31.11
C THR A 262 9.07 -13.96 -31.27
N TYR A 263 8.63 -12.72 -31.50
CA TYR A 263 7.22 -12.41 -31.72
C TYR A 263 6.70 -13.02 -33.04
N GLY A 264 5.53 -13.64 -32.99
CA GLY A 264 4.87 -14.29 -34.13
C GLY A 264 5.17 -15.79 -34.26
N GLU A 265 6.06 -16.36 -33.44
CA GLU A 265 6.34 -17.80 -33.46
C GLU A 265 5.37 -18.63 -32.59
N ASP A 266 4.81 -18.04 -31.54
CA ASP A 266 3.93 -18.71 -30.57
C ASP A 266 2.88 -17.73 -30.05
N GLU A 267 1.62 -17.99 -30.36
CA GLU A 267 0.48 -17.13 -30.02
C GLU A 267 0.36 -16.88 -28.49
N LYS A 268 0.67 -17.87 -27.64
CA LYS A 268 0.60 -17.70 -26.18
C LYS A 268 1.72 -16.79 -25.67
N LYS A 269 2.91 -16.92 -26.26
CA LYS A 269 4.03 -16.02 -25.96
C LYS A 269 3.74 -14.61 -26.46
N ASP A 270 3.12 -14.47 -27.62
CA ASP A 270 2.74 -13.18 -28.19
C ASP A 270 1.74 -12.44 -27.29
N VAL A 271 0.75 -13.13 -26.74
CA VAL A 271 -0.16 -12.54 -25.74
C VAL A 271 0.63 -12.00 -24.55
N SER A 272 1.58 -12.79 -24.02
CA SER A 272 2.40 -12.36 -22.88
C SER A 272 3.29 -11.16 -23.21
N LEU A 273 3.93 -11.15 -24.39
CA LEU A 273 4.73 -10.03 -24.87
C LEU A 273 3.90 -8.74 -24.97
N ARG A 274 2.68 -8.83 -25.52
CA ARG A 274 1.75 -7.70 -25.63
C ARG A 274 1.31 -7.17 -24.26
N VAL A 275 0.92 -8.05 -23.34
CA VAL A 275 0.50 -7.65 -21.98
C VAL A 275 1.63 -6.95 -21.23
N ILE A 276 2.84 -7.50 -21.25
CA ILE A 276 4.01 -6.85 -20.62
C ILE A 276 4.25 -5.48 -21.23
N THR A 277 4.23 -5.38 -22.56
CA THR A 277 4.48 -4.13 -23.31
C THR A 277 3.48 -3.04 -22.95
N ASP A 278 2.19 -3.36 -22.89
CA ASP A 278 1.15 -2.40 -22.50
C ASP A 278 1.30 -1.97 -21.05
N HIS A 279 1.35 -2.93 -20.13
CA HIS A 279 1.26 -2.63 -18.71
C HIS A 279 2.50 -1.89 -18.20
N ILE A 280 3.69 -2.18 -18.73
CA ILE A 280 4.89 -1.43 -18.35
C ILE A 280 4.85 0.03 -18.83
N ARG A 281 4.23 0.31 -19.99
CA ARG A 281 3.95 1.69 -20.44
C ARG A 281 3.05 2.38 -19.42
N SER A 282 1.92 1.77 -19.10
CA SER A 282 0.96 2.31 -18.14
C SER A 282 1.57 2.59 -16.78
N THR A 283 2.31 1.63 -16.20
CA THR A 283 2.92 1.81 -14.88
C THR A 283 3.99 2.89 -14.88
N THR A 284 4.78 3.01 -15.95
CA THR A 284 5.81 4.05 -16.10
C THR A 284 5.19 5.44 -16.07
N PHE A 285 4.13 5.66 -16.86
CA PHE A 285 3.43 6.94 -16.90
C PHE A 285 2.68 7.25 -15.59
N MET A 286 2.03 6.24 -14.98
CA MET A 286 1.37 6.42 -13.69
C MET A 286 2.34 6.88 -12.60
N ILE A 287 3.52 6.26 -12.49
CA ILE A 287 4.54 6.66 -11.50
C ILE A 287 5.12 8.02 -11.86
N GLY A 288 5.37 8.28 -13.14
CA GLY A 288 5.82 9.59 -13.62
C GLY A 288 4.87 10.73 -13.24
N ASP A 289 3.56 10.46 -13.22
CA ASP A 289 2.54 11.42 -12.79
C ASP A 289 2.27 11.41 -11.27
N GLY A 290 3.03 10.63 -10.49
CA GLY A 290 3.01 10.64 -9.02
C GLY A 290 2.14 9.56 -8.36
N VAL A 291 1.65 8.57 -9.10
CA VAL A 291 0.87 7.46 -8.51
C VAL A 291 1.81 6.50 -7.78
N MET A 292 1.58 6.34 -6.47
CA MET A 292 2.33 5.42 -5.62
C MET A 292 1.59 4.08 -5.43
N PRO A 293 2.29 2.93 -5.34
CA PRO A 293 1.68 1.63 -5.06
C PRO A 293 0.90 1.65 -3.73
N SER A 294 -0.37 1.24 -3.77
CA SER A 294 -1.25 1.17 -2.59
C SER A 294 -2.21 -0.03 -2.70
N ASN A 295 -2.88 -0.38 -1.60
CA ASN A 295 -3.93 -1.40 -1.60
C ASN A 295 -5.30 -0.87 -2.06
N GLU A 296 -5.46 0.45 -2.24
CA GLU A 296 -6.72 1.07 -2.66
C GLU A 296 -6.50 2.14 -3.74
N GLY A 297 -7.58 2.48 -4.46
CA GLY A 297 -7.60 3.58 -5.44
C GLY A 297 -6.60 3.42 -6.60
N ARG A 298 -5.94 4.52 -6.97
CA ARG A 298 -5.00 4.59 -8.11
C ARG A 298 -3.80 3.67 -7.91
N GLY A 299 -3.30 3.61 -6.68
CA GLY A 299 -2.17 2.77 -6.32
C GLY A 299 -2.47 1.27 -6.41
N TYR A 300 -3.74 0.88 -6.23
CA TYR A 300 -4.17 -0.50 -6.49
C TYR A 300 -4.10 -0.84 -7.98
N VAL A 301 -4.59 0.06 -8.84
CA VAL A 301 -4.53 -0.10 -10.31
C VAL A 301 -3.08 -0.23 -10.77
N LEU A 302 -2.18 0.61 -10.25
CA LEU A 302 -0.75 0.52 -10.52
C LEU A 302 -0.20 -0.88 -10.19
N ARG A 303 -0.45 -1.37 -8.97
CA ARG A 303 0.02 -2.70 -8.55
C ARG A 303 -0.55 -3.80 -9.41
N ARG A 304 -1.83 -3.73 -9.78
CA ARG A 304 -2.48 -4.72 -10.64
C ARG A 304 -1.75 -4.85 -11.98
N LEU A 305 -1.49 -3.73 -12.65
CA LEU A 305 -0.81 -3.71 -13.95
C LEU A 305 0.63 -4.22 -13.84
N LEU A 306 1.40 -3.75 -12.85
CA LEU A 306 2.78 -4.15 -12.65
C LEU A 306 2.90 -5.66 -12.37
N ARG A 307 2.06 -6.18 -11.45
CA ARG A 307 2.09 -7.60 -11.07
C ARG A 307 1.64 -8.51 -12.21
N ARG A 308 0.67 -8.08 -13.02
CA ARG A 308 0.25 -8.80 -14.23
C ARG A 308 1.37 -8.82 -15.28
N ALA A 309 2.09 -7.71 -15.49
CA ALA A 309 3.28 -7.69 -16.35
C ALA A 309 4.37 -8.66 -15.83
N ALA A 310 4.67 -8.64 -14.53
CA ALA A 310 5.66 -9.53 -13.92
C ALA A 310 5.28 -11.01 -14.05
N ARG A 311 3.99 -11.35 -13.88
CA ARG A 311 3.46 -12.71 -14.09
C ARG A 311 3.68 -13.16 -15.54
N HIS A 312 3.35 -12.34 -16.52
CA HIS A 312 3.58 -12.69 -17.93
C HIS A 312 5.07 -12.85 -18.25
N GLY A 313 5.96 -12.12 -17.57
CA GLY A 313 7.40 -12.36 -17.63
C GLY A 313 7.79 -13.78 -17.17
N ARG A 314 7.18 -14.26 -16.08
CA ARG A 314 7.36 -15.65 -15.60
C ARG A 314 6.87 -16.69 -16.61
N LEU A 315 5.74 -16.45 -17.27
CA LEU A 315 5.24 -17.34 -18.33
C LEU A 315 6.18 -17.42 -19.55
N LEU A 316 6.99 -16.37 -19.77
CA LEU A 316 8.04 -16.35 -20.79
C LEU A 316 9.37 -16.96 -20.32
N GLY A 317 9.47 -17.39 -19.05
CA GLY A 317 10.70 -17.97 -18.47
C GLY A 317 11.68 -16.95 -17.90
N ILE A 318 11.24 -15.72 -17.60
CA ILE A 318 12.08 -14.71 -16.94
C ILE A 318 12.02 -14.89 -15.43
N ASP A 319 13.12 -15.31 -14.82
CA ASP A 319 13.19 -15.62 -13.37
C ASP A 319 13.79 -14.53 -12.47
N ARG A 320 13.95 -13.33 -13.00
CA ARG A 320 14.50 -12.17 -12.29
C ARG A 320 13.64 -10.93 -12.51
N PRO A 321 13.70 -9.92 -11.63
CA PRO A 321 13.14 -8.61 -11.92
C PRO A 321 13.71 -8.07 -13.24
N PHE A 322 12.85 -7.56 -14.12
CA PHE A 322 13.23 -7.06 -15.45
C PHE A 322 12.40 -5.85 -15.91
N LEU A 323 11.27 -5.56 -15.24
CA LEU A 323 10.37 -4.49 -15.68
C LEU A 323 11.04 -3.11 -15.61
N SER A 324 11.95 -2.88 -14.67
CA SER A 324 12.74 -1.64 -14.61
C SER A 324 13.63 -1.43 -15.86
N GLU A 325 14.26 -2.49 -16.39
CA GLU A 325 15.04 -2.40 -17.65
C GLU A 325 14.15 -2.07 -18.85
N VAL A 326 12.93 -2.62 -18.88
CA VAL A 326 11.96 -2.32 -19.94
C VAL A 326 11.42 -0.90 -19.80
N ALA A 327 11.18 -0.43 -18.57
CA ALA A 327 10.74 0.94 -18.29
C ALA A 327 11.76 1.99 -18.78
N GLU A 328 13.07 1.71 -18.76
CA GLU A 328 14.06 2.61 -19.38
C GLU A 328 13.80 2.85 -20.86
N THR A 329 13.37 1.81 -21.58
CA THR A 329 13.00 1.92 -23.01
C THR A 329 11.71 2.71 -23.16
N VAL A 330 10.72 2.51 -22.29
CA VAL A 330 9.50 3.34 -22.28
C VAL A 330 9.85 4.81 -22.13
N ILE A 331 10.71 5.16 -21.18
CA ILE A 331 11.15 6.55 -20.95
C ILE A 331 11.86 7.09 -22.20
N HIS A 332 12.75 6.30 -22.81
CA HIS A 332 13.49 6.72 -24.01
C HIS A 332 12.58 7.00 -25.21
N GLU A 333 11.65 6.11 -25.52
CA GLU A 333 10.73 6.24 -26.67
C GLU A 333 9.78 7.45 -26.55
N ASN A 334 9.57 7.94 -25.33
CA ASN A 334 8.60 8.98 -24.99
C ASN A 334 9.23 10.32 -24.57
N LEU A 335 10.57 10.38 -24.49
CA LEU A 335 11.32 11.52 -23.94
C LEU A 335 10.96 12.86 -24.58
N THR A 336 10.77 12.88 -25.91
CA THR A 336 10.50 14.13 -26.66
C THR A 336 9.16 14.76 -26.29
N ALA A 337 8.14 13.95 -26.05
CA ALA A 337 6.80 14.44 -25.71
C ALA A 337 6.62 14.62 -24.19
N TYR A 338 7.34 13.83 -23.39
CA TYR A 338 7.18 13.71 -21.95
C TYR A 338 8.53 13.76 -21.22
N PRO A 339 9.22 14.93 -21.21
CA PRO A 339 10.51 15.08 -20.56
C PRO A 339 10.46 14.84 -19.05
N GLU A 340 9.29 15.01 -18.42
CA GLU A 340 9.10 14.76 -16.99
C GLU A 340 9.38 13.30 -16.57
N LEU A 341 9.34 12.36 -17.52
CA LEU A 341 9.71 10.97 -17.27
C LEU A 341 11.22 10.82 -17.00
N ASP A 342 12.05 11.65 -17.62
CA ASP A 342 13.50 11.63 -17.40
C ASP A 342 13.89 12.34 -16.11
N GLU A 343 13.23 13.46 -15.81
CA GLU A 343 13.36 14.17 -14.54
C GLU A 343 13.08 13.24 -13.34
N LYS A 344 12.11 12.33 -13.50
CA LYS A 344 11.70 11.37 -12.47
C LYS A 344 12.25 9.96 -12.69
N ARG A 345 13.20 9.77 -13.63
CA ARG A 345 13.72 8.45 -14.03
C ARG A 345 14.14 7.59 -12.84
N ALA A 346 14.97 8.12 -11.95
CA ALA A 346 15.49 7.38 -10.81
C ALA A 346 14.37 6.87 -9.88
N MET A 347 13.35 7.70 -9.62
CA MET A 347 12.19 7.32 -8.83
C MET A 347 11.38 6.23 -9.52
N ILE A 348 11.04 6.40 -10.81
CA ILE A 348 10.24 5.45 -11.59
C ILE A 348 10.89 4.07 -11.57
N LEU A 349 12.18 3.99 -11.90
CA LEU A 349 12.92 2.73 -11.97
C LEU A 349 13.03 2.06 -10.60
N LYS A 350 13.34 2.83 -9.54
CA LYS A 350 13.44 2.31 -8.15
C LYS A 350 12.10 1.73 -7.70
N LEU A 351 11.00 2.43 -7.94
CA LEU A 351 9.67 2.01 -7.51
C LEU A 351 9.20 0.76 -8.23
N ILE A 352 9.35 0.70 -9.57
CA ILE A 352 9.01 -0.50 -10.35
C ILE A 352 9.79 -1.70 -9.84
N ARG A 353 11.10 -1.54 -9.64
CA ARG A 353 11.99 -2.60 -9.15
C ARG A 353 11.59 -3.11 -7.76
N VAL A 354 11.33 -2.21 -6.81
CA VAL A 354 10.96 -2.58 -5.43
C VAL A 354 9.63 -3.34 -5.40
N GLU A 355 8.63 -2.89 -6.16
CA GLU A 355 7.34 -3.58 -6.22
C GLU A 355 7.46 -4.94 -6.91
N GLU A 356 8.26 -5.04 -7.99
CA GLU A 356 8.52 -6.31 -8.69
C GLU A 356 9.27 -7.31 -7.80
N GLU A 357 10.31 -6.87 -7.08
CA GLU A 357 11.05 -7.70 -6.12
C GLU A 357 10.18 -8.15 -4.94
N SER A 358 9.30 -7.27 -4.45
CA SER A 358 8.33 -7.60 -3.40
C SER A 358 7.36 -8.68 -3.85
N PHE A 359 6.82 -8.53 -5.06
CA PHE A 359 5.89 -9.50 -5.64
C PHE A 359 6.58 -10.83 -5.99
N ALA A 360 7.83 -10.80 -6.46
CA ALA A 360 8.59 -12.01 -6.76
C ALA A 360 8.77 -12.93 -5.55
N LYS A 361 8.80 -12.37 -4.32
CA LYS A 361 8.89 -13.17 -3.08
C LYS A 361 7.61 -13.95 -2.76
N THR A 362 6.46 -13.47 -3.22
CA THR A 362 5.15 -14.05 -2.86
C THR A 362 4.49 -14.82 -3.99
N ILE A 363 4.87 -14.55 -5.25
CA ILE A 363 4.22 -15.14 -6.43
C ILE A 363 4.36 -16.66 -6.48
N ASP A 364 5.55 -17.22 -6.26
CA ASP A 364 5.79 -18.66 -6.45
C ASP A 364 4.97 -19.49 -5.46
N GLN A 365 4.98 -19.08 -4.18
CA GLN A 365 4.19 -19.72 -3.13
C GLN A 365 2.68 -19.55 -3.37
N GLY A 366 2.24 -18.35 -3.76
CA GLY A 366 0.84 -18.07 -4.05
C GLY A 366 0.31 -18.84 -5.26
N MET A 367 1.11 -18.97 -6.33
CA MET A 367 0.80 -19.76 -7.51
C MET A 367 0.66 -21.24 -7.18
N GLN A 368 1.59 -21.79 -6.38
CA GLN A 368 1.53 -23.18 -5.95
C GLN A 368 0.25 -23.44 -5.14
N MET A 369 -0.06 -22.57 -4.18
CA MET A 369 -1.27 -22.68 -3.37
C MET A 369 -2.55 -22.57 -4.18
N LEU A 370 -2.60 -21.64 -5.14
CA LEU A 370 -3.75 -21.50 -6.04
C LEU A 370 -3.94 -22.75 -6.88
N ASN A 371 -2.88 -23.30 -7.46
CA ASN A 371 -2.97 -24.55 -8.22
C ASN A 371 -3.46 -25.71 -7.33
N ASP A 372 -2.92 -25.85 -6.11
CA ASP A 372 -3.36 -26.85 -5.14
C ASP A 372 -4.85 -26.71 -4.77
N ILE A 373 -5.36 -25.48 -4.68
CA ILE A 373 -6.79 -25.21 -4.44
C ILE A 373 -7.61 -25.62 -5.67
N LEU A 374 -7.24 -25.13 -6.86
CA LEU A 374 -7.96 -25.40 -8.11
C LEU A 374 -7.98 -26.91 -8.44
N ASP A 375 -6.90 -27.63 -8.18
CA ASP A 375 -6.79 -29.07 -8.42
C ASP A 375 -7.66 -29.91 -7.46
N ARG A 376 -8.11 -29.32 -6.34
CA ARG A 376 -8.99 -29.96 -5.34
C ARG A 376 -10.45 -29.53 -5.44
N LEU A 377 -10.78 -28.59 -6.32
CA LEU A 377 -12.15 -28.11 -6.46
C LEU A 377 -12.99 -29.14 -7.23
N ASP A 378 -14.07 -29.59 -6.61
CA ASP A 378 -15.09 -30.44 -7.24
C ASP A 378 -16.09 -29.63 -8.10
N THR A 379 -16.09 -28.29 -7.96
CA THR A 379 -16.97 -27.35 -8.67
C THR A 379 -16.17 -26.31 -9.44
N SER A 380 -16.75 -25.71 -10.49
CA SER A 380 -16.11 -24.64 -11.28
C SER A 380 -16.08 -23.28 -10.57
N VAL A 381 -16.27 -23.23 -9.24
CA VAL A 381 -16.32 -21.98 -8.45
C VAL A 381 -15.41 -22.12 -7.23
N MET A 382 -14.39 -21.27 -7.15
CA MET A 382 -13.53 -21.12 -5.99
C MET A 382 -14.22 -20.28 -4.91
N THR A 383 -14.13 -20.74 -3.66
CA THR A 383 -14.78 -20.07 -2.52
C THR A 383 -14.15 -18.69 -2.23
N GLY A 384 -14.97 -17.74 -1.78
CA GLY A 384 -14.48 -16.44 -1.35
C GLY A 384 -13.54 -16.51 -0.14
N GLU A 385 -13.66 -17.55 0.70
CA GLU A 385 -12.77 -17.80 1.83
C GLU A 385 -11.36 -18.23 1.39
N ASP A 386 -11.23 -19.14 0.43
CA ASP A 386 -9.93 -19.52 -0.11
C ASP A 386 -9.26 -18.36 -0.85
N ALA A 387 -10.05 -17.58 -1.61
CA ALA A 387 -9.56 -16.36 -2.26
C ALA A 387 -9.14 -15.30 -1.23
N PHE A 388 -9.89 -15.15 -0.13
CA PHE A 388 -9.54 -14.26 0.98
C PHE A 388 -8.26 -14.72 1.67
N ARG A 389 -8.09 -16.02 1.92
CA ARG A 389 -6.88 -16.58 2.53
C ARG A 389 -5.65 -16.34 1.64
N LEU A 390 -5.76 -16.58 0.33
CA LEU A 390 -4.69 -16.27 -0.62
C LEU A 390 -4.30 -14.78 -0.56
N ASN A 391 -5.29 -13.89 -0.46
CA ASN A 391 -5.06 -12.46 -0.44
C ASN A 391 -4.49 -11.94 0.88
N ASP A 392 -5.15 -12.25 1.99
CA ASP A 392 -4.87 -11.70 3.32
C ASP A 392 -3.65 -12.37 3.97
N THR A 393 -3.56 -13.69 3.89
CA THR A 393 -2.50 -14.45 4.57
C THR A 393 -1.21 -14.52 3.75
N TYR A 394 -1.34 -14.69 2.43
CA TYR A 394 -0.19 -14.96 1.56
C TYR A 394 0.14 -13.80 0.60
N GLY A 395 -0.63 -12.70 0.64
CA GLY A 395 -0.40 -11.52 -0.19
C GLY A 395 -0.65 -11.74 -1.68
N PHE A 396 -1.32 -12.84 -2.07
CA PHE A 396 -1.60 -13.16 -3.46
C PHE A 396 -2.82 -12.37 -3.96
N PRO A 397 -2.68 -11.51 -4.99
CA PRO A 397 -3.73 -10.57 -5.37
C PRO A 397 -4.98 -11.28 -5.90
N LEU A 398 -6.18 -10.84 -5.45
CA LEU A 398 -7.46 -11.36 -5.96
C LEU A 398 -7.54 -11.28 -7.49
N ASP A 399 -7.06 -10.20 -8.10
CA ASP A 399 -7.10 -10.04 -9.56
C ASP A 399 -6.32 -11.12 -10.30
N LEU A 400 -5.14 -11.50 -9.79
CA LEU A 400 -4.37 -12.60 -10.37
C LEU A 400 -5.05 -13.94 -10.12
N THR A 401 -5.62 -14.15 -8.93
CA THR A 401 -6.43 -15.33 -8.64
C THR A 401 -7.55 -15.48 -9.66
N LYS A 402 -8.29 -14.39 -9.97
CA LYS A 402 -9.38 -14.39 -10.96
C LYS A 402 -8.88 -14.73 -12.35
N GLU A 403 -7.81 -14.09 -12.79
CA GLU A 403 -7.24 -14.30 -14.12
C GLU A 403 -6.79 -15.76 -14.31
N ILE A 404 -6.05 -16.30 -13.35
CA ILE A 404 -5.53 -17.68 -13.40
C ILE A 404 -6.67 -18.71 -13.28
N ALA A 405 -7.64 -18.46 -12.42
CA ALA A 405 -8.82 -19.32 -12.30
C ALA A 405 -9.60 -19.36 -13.63
N ALA A 406 -9.82 -18.20 -14.26
CA ALA A 406 -10.52 -18.10 -15.53
C ALA A 406 -9.79 -18.81 -16.68
N GLU A 407 -8.46 -18.75 -16.73
CA GLU A 407 -7.64 -19.51 -17.70
C GLU A 407 -7.83 -21.03 -17.59
N ARG A 408 -8.19 -21.53 -16.40
CA ARG A 408 -8.52 -22.94 -16.13
C ARG A 408 -10.02 -23.23 -16.14
N GLY A 409 -10.87 -22.26 -16.48
CA GLY A 409 -12.33 -22.44 -16.54
C GLY A 409 -13.04 -22.37 -15.19
N PHE A 410 -12.41 -21.79 -14.16
CA PHE A 410 -13.01 -21.55 -12.84
C PHE A 410 -13.41 -20.08 -12.67
N THR A 411 -14.42 -19.83 -11.85
CA THR A 411 -14.78 -18.48 -11.38
C THR A 411 -14.54 -18.35 -9.87
N ILE A 412 -14.63 -17.14 -9.34
CA ILE A 412 -14.45 -16.86 -7.90
C ILE A 412 -15.73 -16.28 -7.34
N ASP A 413 -16.14 -16.75 -6.15
CA ASP A 413 -17.20 -16.11 -5.36
C ASP A 413 -16.70 -14.79 -4.75
N GLU A 414 -16.91 -13.71 -5.50
CA GLU A 414 -16.50 -12.36 -5.11
C GLU A 414 -17.33 -11.76 -3.97
N GLU A 415 -18.59 -12.17 -3.84
CA GLU A 415 -19.47 -11.63 -2.80
C GLU A 415 -18.99 -12.13 -1.44
N ALA A 416 -18.76 -13.45 -1.31
CA ALA A 416 -18.20 -14.03 -0.10
C ALA A 416 -16.81 -13.47 0.24
N PHE A 417 -15.97 -13.18 -0.77
CA PHE A 417 -14.67 -12.50 -0.54
C PHE A 417 -14.87 -11.10 0.06
N ARG A 418 -15.80 -10.30 -0.48
CA ARG A 418 -16.08 -8.94 0.01
C ARG A 418 -16.65 -8.95 1.42
N GLU A 419 -17.51 -9.92 1.74
CA GLU A 419 -18.02 -10.11 3.10
C GLU A 419 -16.88 -10.34 4.09
N LYS A 420 -15.93 -11.23 3.78
CA LYS A 420 -14.75 -11.49 4.62
C LYS A 420 -13.86 -10.25 4.79
N LEU A 421 -13.64 -9.49 3.72
CA LEU A 421 -12.91 -8.23 3.79
C LEU A 421 -13.62 -7.20 4.68
N GLN A 422 -14.96 -7.15 4.62
CA GLN A 422 -15.75 -6.25 5.45
C GLN A 422 -15.74 -6.67 6.92
N GLU A 423 -15.85 -7.96 7.23
CA GLU A 423 -15.69 -8.51 8.59
C GLU A 423 -14.33 -8.14 9.20
N GLN A 424 -13.26 -8.16 8.41
CA GLN A 424 -11.94 -7.70 8.83
C GLN A 424 -11.90 -6.19 9.10
N LYS A 425 -12.44 -5.36 8.19
CA LYS A 425 -12.52 -3.90 8.37
C LYS A 425 -13.34 -3.52 9.60
N VAL A 426 -14.46 -4.20 9.86
CA VAL A 426 -15.30 -3.98 11.05
C VAL A 426 -14.55 -4.36 12.33
N ARG A 427 -13.86 -5.51 12.36
CA ARG A 427 -13.02 -5.90 13.51
C ARG A 427 -11.93 -4.86 13.79
N ALA A 428 -11.26 -4.35 12.76
CA ALA A 428 -10.23 -3.31 12.89
C ALA A 428 -10.78 -1.96 13.37
N ARG A 429 -11.99 -1.57 12.92
CA ARG A 429 -12.67 -0.34 13.36
C ARG A 429 -13.18 -0.44 14.79
N ASN A 430 -13.74 -1.58 15.19
CA ASN A 430 -14.24 -1.79 16.56
C ASN A 430 -13.10 -1.78 17.59
N ALA A 431 -11.90 -2.21 17.20
CA ALA A 431 -10.70 -2.06 18.04
C ALA A 431 -10.27 -0.59 18.26
N ARG A 432 -10.65 0.35 17.36
CA ARG A 432 -10.35 1.79 17.48
C ARG A 432 -11.44 2.60 18.19
N LYS A 433 -12.66 2.08 18.35
CA LYS A 433 -13.81 2.82 18.89
C LYS A 433 -13.83 2.98 20.42
N ASN A 434 -12.97 2.31 21.17
CA ASN A 434 -12.93 2.41 22.64
C ASN A 434 -12.22 3.68 23.18
N ALA A 435 -12.05 4.73 22.37
CA ALA A 435 -11.33 5.96 22.75
C ALA A 435 -12.14 7.27 22.54
N GLY A 436 -13.44 7.21 22.20
CA GLY A 436 -14.18 8.35 21.65
C GLY A 436 -15.29 8.94 22.52
N ALA A 437 -15.00 9.36 23.76
CA ALA A 437 -15.95 10.16 24.55
C ALA A 437 -16.00 11.63 24.08
N ASP A 438 -14.96 12.12 23.41
CA ASP A 438 -14.77 13.56 23.11
C ASP A 438 -15.61 14.11 21.94
N ALA A 439 -16.14 13.25 21.07
CA ALA A 439 -16.86 13.68 19.86
C ALA A 439 -18.27 14.26 20.15
N TRP A 440 -18.82 14.07 21.35
CA TRP A 440 -20.23 14.36 21.65
C TRP A 440 -20.53 15.84 21.95
N LEU A 441 -19.54 16.60 22.44
CA LEU A 441 -19.74 18.01 22.82
C LEU A 441 -19.68 18.97 21.62
N GLY A 442 -18.87 18.65 20.60
CA GLY A 442 -18.64 19.51 19.43
C GLY A 442 -19.82 19.62 18.45
N GLU A 443 -20.78 18.71 18.49
CA GLU A 443 -21.98 18.68 17.63
C GLU A 443 -23.27 19.16 18.33
N SER A 444 -23.18 19.58 19.60
CA SER A 444 -24.36 19.97 20.39
C SER A 444 -24.69 21.46 20.23
N ASN A 445 -25.99 21.80 20.12
CA ASN A 445 -26.52 23.19 20.13
C ASN A 445 -26.25 23.93 21.47
N LEU A 446 -25.48 23.34 22.39
CA LEU A 446 -25.14 23.89 23.70
C LEU A 446 -24.18 25.07 23.60
N LEU A 447 -23.61 25.40 22.45
CA LEU A 447 -22.74 26.58 22.26
C LEU A 447 -23.34 27.62 21.31
N ASP A 448 -24.60 27.42 20.90
CA ASP A 448 -25.32 28.40 20.07
C ASP A 448 -25.37 29.77 20.74
N GLY A 449 -25.02 30.80 19.97
CA GLY A 449 -24.96 32.19 20.41
C GLY A 449 -23.69 32.61 21.16
N VAL A 450 -22.73 31.70 21.40
CA VAL A 450 -21.42 32.06 21.98
C VAL A 450 -20.49 32.54 20.85
N PRO A 451 -19.92 33.77 20.93
CA PRO A 451 -19.02 34.30 19.89
C PRO A 451 -17.71 33.50 19.77
N GLU A 452 -17.02 33.63 18.63
CA GLU A 452 -15.69 33.04 18.41
C GLU A 452 -14.70 33.51 19.51
N THR A 453 -13.85 32.59 20.00
CA THR A 453 -12.83 32.93 21.01
C THR A 453 -11.59 33.54 20.34
N GLU A 454 -11.11 34.67 20.85
CA GLU A 454 -9.85 35.30 20.44
C GLU A 454 -8.64 34.49 20.97
N PHE A 455 -7.76 34.03 20.08
CA PHE A 455 -6.58 33.26 20.47
C PHE A 455 -5.32 34.12 20.56
N LEU A 456 -4.77 34.27 21.77
CA LEU A 456 -3.59 35.07 22.08
C LEU A 456 -2.31 34.22 22.27
N GLY A 457 -2.47 32.89 22.28
CA GLY A 457 -1.43 31.94 22.70
C GLY A 457 -0.23 31.80 21.77
N TYR A 458 -0.16 32.55 20.66
CA TYR A 458 1.03 32.63 19.81
C TYR A 458 2.12 33.51 20.43
N GLU A 459 1.74 34.55 21.17
CA GLU A 459 2.67 35.54 21.73
C GLU A 459 2.69 35.51 23.26
N GLU A 460 1.57 35.11 23.87
CA GLU A 460 1.37 35.16 25.32
C GLU A 460 1.21 33.75 25.93
N LEU A 461 1.60 33.61 27.20
CA LEU A 461 1.43 32.39 28.00
C LEU A 461 0.41 32.55 29.14
N SER A 462 -0.10 33.77 29.33
CA SER A 462 -1.13 34.08 30.33
C SER A 462 -1.99 35.25 29.86
N CYS A 463 -3.29 35.20 30.10
CA CYS A 463 -4.20 36.30 29.80
C CYS A 463 -5.33 36.39 30.84
N ARG A 464 -5.98 37.56 30.94
CA ARG A 464 -7.28 37.67 31.59
C ARG A 464 -8.39 37.45 30.55
N ALA A 465 -9.41 36.69 30.91
CA ALA A 465 -10.52 36.34 30.03
C ALA A 465 -11.83 36.33 30.80
N LYS A 466 -12.95 36.50 30.08
CA LYS A 466 -14.29 36.41 30.63
C LYS A 466 -14.94 35.08 30.24
N ILE A 467 -15.51 34.37 31.20
CA ILE A 467 -16.24 33.12 30.95
C ILE A 467 -17.58 33.45 30.27
N LEU A 468 -17.82 32.84 29.11
CA LEU A 468 -19.03 33.03 28.31
C LEU A 468 -20.01 31.87 28.46
N ALA A 469 -19.51 30.66 28.69
CA ALA A 469 -20.34 29.48 28.90
C ALA A 469 -19.61 28.44 29.76
N ILE A 470 -20.39 27.69 30.54
CA ILE A 470 -19.93 26.52 31.29
C ILE A 470 -20.84 25.35 30.91
N VAL A 471 -20.25 24.21 30.60
CA VAL A 471 -20.96 22.97 30.26
C VAL A 471 -20.48 21.86 31.19
N LYS A 472 -21.43 21.21 31.87
CA LYS A 472 -21.18 20.08 32.77
C LYS A 472 -22.17 18.96 32.43
N ASP A 473 -21.70 17.72 32.39
CA ASP A 473 -22.53 16.53 32.10
C ASP A 473 -23.41 16.66 30.84
N GLY A 474 -22.90 17.36 29.80
CA GLY A 474 -23.63 17.57 28.54
C GLY A 474 -24.77 18.59 28.62
N ALA A 475 -24.78 19.49 29.62
CA ALA A 475 -25.73 20.58 29.74
C ALA A 475 -25.04 21.91 30.09
N ARG A 476 -25.60 23.03 29.62
CA ARG A 476 -25.17 24.37 30.08
C ARG A 476 -25.57 24.57 31.55
N VAL A 477 -24.64 25.08 32.34
CA VAL A 477 -24.84 25.43 33.74
C VAL A 477 -24.35 26.86 33.99
N ASP A 478 -24.89 27.51 35.02
CA ASP A 478 -24.51 28.89 35.36
C ASP A 478 -23.21 28.94 36.18
N SER A 479 -22.91 27.88 36.94
CA SER A 479 -21.71 27.77 37.76
C SER A 479 -21.31 26.32 38.06
N VAL A 480 -20.04 26.14 38.44
CA VAL A 480 -19.45 24.87 38.88
C VAL A 480 -18.61 25.09 40.13
N THR A 481 -18.47 24.08 40.98
CA THR A 481 -17.85 24.20 42.31
C THR A 481 -16.68 23.24 42.50
N ALA A 482 -15.87 23.44 43.54
CA ALA A 482 -14.75 22.57 43.87
C ALA A 482 -15.12 21.07 43.85
N GLY A 483 -14.35 20.27 43.11
CA GLY A 483 -14.60 18.86 42.85
C GLY A 483 -15.36 18.57 41.55
N ASP A 484 -15.87 19.58 40.86
CA ASP A 484 -16.53 19.41 39.57
C ASP A 484 -15.55 19.40 38.40
N GLU A 485 -15.82 18.52 37.44
CA GLU A 485 -15.24 18.56 36.09
C GLU A 485 -16.24 19.24 35.14
N ALA A 486 -15.75 20.14 34.29
CA ALA A 486 -16.58 20.90 33.38
C ALA A 486 -15.79 21.39 32.16
N VAL A 487 -16.51 21.91 31.17
CA VAL A 487 -15.93 22.64 30.03
C VAL A 487 -16.28 24.10 30.14
N ILE A 488 -15.28 24.98 30.09
CA ILE A 488 -15.48 26.43 30.04
C ILE A 488 -15.08 27.00 28.67
N VAL A 489 -15.85 27.98 28.22
CA VAL A 489 -15.56 28.77 27.01
C VAL A 489 -15.41 30.22 27.41
N CYS A 490 -14.32 30.84 26.97
CA CYS A 490 -14.00 32.24 27.27
C CYS A 490 -14.03 33.11 26.01
N ASP A 491 -14.08 34.44 26.18
CA ASP A 491 -13.98 35.41 25.09
C ASP A 491 -12.61 35.41 24.41
N ARG A 492 -11.55 35.15 25.18
CA ARG A 492 -10.17 35.02 24.72
C ARG A 492 -9.42 33.93 25.47
N THR A 493 -8.34 33.41 24.90
CA THR A 493 -7.48 32.41 25.57
C THR A 493 -6.05 32.37 25.04
N VAL A 494 -5.13 31.95 25.91
CA VAL A 494 -3.74 31.59 25.57
C VAL A 494 -3.56 30.09 25.31
N PHE A 495 -4.57 29.26 25.56
CA PHE A 495 -4.50 27.80 25.42
C PHE A 495 -4.73 27.37 23.97
N TYR A 496 -3.77 26.64 23.40
CA TYR A 496 -3.92 26.05 22.07
C TYR A 496 -4.91 24.89 22.14
N GLY A 497 -5.94 24.93 21.31
CA GLY A 497 -6.87 23.83 21.13
C GLY A 497 -6.28 22.78 20.20
N GLU A 498 -6.41 21.51 20.56
CA GLU A 498 -5.91 20.38 19.78
C GLU A 498 -6.24 20.50 18.28
N GLY A 499 -5.22 20.36 17.42
CA GLY A 499 -5.34 20.56 15.98
C GLY A 499 -4.00 20.49 15.25
N GLY A 500 -4.03 20.20 13.95
CA GLY A 500 -2.80 20.11 13.12
C GLY A 500 -1.80 19.04 13.58
N GLY A 501 -2.28 18.03 14.31
CA GLY A 501 -1.44 17.03 14.96
C GLY A 501 -0.82 17.47 16.30
N GLN A 502 -0.98 18.72 16.71
CA GLN A 502 -0.55 19.22 18.03
C GLN A 502 -1.65 18.98 19.08
N ILE A 503 -1.26 18.40 20.21
CA ILE A 503 -2.18 18.21 21.34
C ILE A 503 -2.56 19.53 22.02
N GLY A 504 -3.70 19.54 22.71
CA GLY A 504 -4.18 20.69 23.47
C GLY A 504 -3.26 21.09 24.62
N ASP A 505 -3.24 22.38 24.93
CA ASP A 505 -2.54 22.88 26.10
C ASP A 505 -3.27 22.53 27.40
N THR A 506 -2.45 22.49 28.46
CA THR A 506 -2.84 22.31 29.84
C THR A 506 -2.23 23.43 30.68
N GLY A 507 -2.75 23.62 31.89
CA GLY A 507 -2.32 24.72 32.75
C GLY A 507 -3.33 24.96 33.87
N SER A 508 -3.48 26.22 34.24
CA SER A 508 -4.34 26.62 35.36
C SER A 508 -5.15 27.85 35.03
N GLY A 509 -6.27 27.99 35.73
CA GLY A 509 -7.00 29.24 35.81
C GLY A 509 -7.39 29.58 37.24
N GLU A 510 -7.49 30.88 37.50
CA GLU A 510 -7.86 31.41 38.81
C GLU A 510 -8.73 32.66 38.68
N SER A 511 -9.62 32.86 39.64
CA SER A 511 -10.34 34.11 39.88
C SER A 511 -10.06 34.59 41.31
N GLU A 512 -10.75 35.64 41.76
CA GLU A 512 -10.65 36.06 43.17
C GLU A 512 -11.15 34.98 44.14
N ASP A 513 -12.13 34.17 43.72
CA ASP A 513 -12.87 33.23 44.58
C ASP A 513 -12.67 31.75 44.22
N ALA A 514 -12.00 31.43 43.10
CA ALA A 514 -11.85 30.06 42.60
C ALA A 514 -10.49 29.76 41.96
N MET A 515 -10.12 28.47 41.97
CA MET A 515 -8.95 27.92 41.29
C MET A 515 -9.33 26.64 40.57
N PHE A 516 -8.84 26.46 39.35
CA PHE A 516 -9.08 25.26 38.54
C PHE A 516 -7.86 24.90 37.70
N THR A 517 -7.71 23.61 37.40
CA THR A 517 -6.75 23.14 36.38
C THR A 517 -7.44 23.10 35.03
N VAL A 518 -6.67 23.30 33.97
CA VAL A 518 -7.09 23.02 32.59
C VAL A 518 -6.34 21.78 32.15
N ASP A 519 -7.06 20.67 32.02
CA ASP A 519 -6.50 19.33 31.81
C ASP A 519 -6.41 18.97 30.31
N ASN A 520 -7.20 19.64 29.47
CA ASN A 520 -7.09 19.60 28.01
C ASN A 520 -7.76 20.83 27.39
N THR A 521 -7.37 21.18 26.17
CA THR A 521 -8.01 22.22 25.37
C THR A 521 -8.31 21.70 23.97
N THR A 522 -9.56 21.83 23.53
CA THR A 522 -10.01 21.42 22.19
C THR A 522 -10.67 22.60 21.47
N LYS A 523 -10.84 22.51 20.15
CA LYS A 523 -11.47 23.57 19.34
C LYS A 523 -12.59 23.01 18.48
N ASN A 524 -13.76 23.64 18.50
CA ASN A 524 -14.90 23.24 17.67
C ASN A 524 -14.90 23.96 16.29
N HIS A 525 -15.84 23.60 15.42
CA HIS A 525 -15.99 24.22 14.09
C HIS A 525 -16.38 25.71 14.13
N ALA A 526 -17.01 26.17 15.23
CA ALA A 526 -17.37 27.57 15.46
C ALA A 526 -16.23 28.40 16.09
N LYS A 527 -14.99 27.86 16.12
CA LYS A 527 -13.79 28.49 16.71
C LYS A 527 -13.94 28.88 18.18
N ASN A 528 -14.78 28.17 18.93
CA ASN A 528 -14.75 28.24 20.39
C ASN A 528 -13.66 27.30 20.92
N TYR A 529 -12.87 27.80 21.86
CA TYR A 529 -11.87 26.99 22.57
C TYR A 529 -12.51 26.44 23.83
N LEU A 530 -12.55 25.11 23.90
CA LEU A 530 -13.17 24.34 24.96
C LEU A 530 -12.09 23.93 25.95
N HIS A 531 -12.07 24.56 27.12
CA HIS A 531 -11.13 24.26 28.19
C HIS A 531 -11.78 23.22 29.10
N HIS A 532 -11.23 22.02 29.14
CA HIS A 532 -11.66 20.96 30.03
C HIS A 532 -10.99 21.20 31.38
N ILE A 533 -11.80 21.51 32.39
CA ILE A 533 -11.32 21.97 33.69
C ILE A 533 -11.73 21.04 34.82
N SER A 534 -10.89 21.00 35.84
CA SER A 534 -11.21 20.45 37.15
C SER A 534 -11.13 21.57 38.20
N VAL A 535 -12.24 21.87 38.86
CA VAL A 535 -12.28 22.93 39.88
C VAL A 535 -11.63 22.42 41.15
N THR A 536 -10.51 23.04 41.54
CA THR A 536 -9.71 22.64 42.70
C THR A 536 -10.14 23.33 43.99
N ALA A 537 -10.63 24.56 43.90
CA ALA A 537 -11.15 25.34 45.02
C ALA A 537 -12.16 26.39 44.54
N GLY A 538 -13.14 26.72 45.38
CA GLY A 538 -14.11 27.77 45.12
C GLY A 538 -15.24 27.40 44.15
N ALA A 539 -15.81 28.42 43.49
CA ALA A 539 -16.87 28.26 42.51
C ALA A 539 -16.64 29.22 41.32
N VAL A 540 -16.80 28.71 40.11
CA VAL A 540 -16.61 29.45 38.85
C VAL A 540 -17.97 29.68 38.19
N SER A 541 -18.27 30.91 37.78
CA SER A 541 -19.58 31.27 37.21
C SER A 541 -19.49 31.92 35.82
N VAL A 542 -20.54 31.77 35.02
CA VAL A 542 -20.65 32.46 33.73
C VAL A 542 -20.63 33.98 33.95
N GLY A 543 -19.81 34.68 33.16
CA GLY A 543 -19.63 36.13 33.21
C GLY A 543 -18.49 36.60 34.12
N GLU A 544 -17.86 35.69 34.86
CA GLU A 544 -16.72 35.98 35.73
C GLU A 544 -15.44 36.26 34.92
N GLU A 545 -14.58 37.13 35.44
CA GLU A 545 -13.23 37.34 34.91
C GLU A 545 -12.25 36.36 35.58
N VAL A 546 -11.48 35.66 34.76
CA VAL A 546 -10.49 34.67 35.18
C VAL A 546 -9.13 34.98 34.57
N SER A 547 -8.08 34.72 35.33
CA SER A 547 -6.70 34.65 34.85
C SER A 547 -6.42 33.24 34.36
N LEU A 548 -5.98 33.09 33.11
CA LEU A 548 -5.67 31.83 32.47
C LEU A 548 -4.16 31.77 32.18
N SER A 549 -3.49 30.68 32.54
CA SER A 549 -2.05 30.50 32.28
C SER A 549 -1.73 29.07 31.86
N VAL A 550 -0.99 28.93 30.75
CA VAL A 550 -0.55 27.62 30.26
C VAL A 550 0.68 27.12 31.00
N ASP A 551 0.84 25.80 31.07
CA ASP A 551 2.10 25.18 31.49
C ASP A 551 3.21 25.52 30.47
N ALA A 552 4.05 26.49 30.83
CA ALA A 552 5.09 27.02 29.96
C ALA A 552 6.15 25.97 29.59
N GLU A 553 6.50 25.06 30.50
CA GLU A 553 7.50 24.02 30.23
C GLU A 553 6.97 22.98 29.27
N ARG A 554 5.73 22.53 29.50
CA ARG A 554 5.02 21.60 28.61
C ARG A 554 4.82 22.21 27.22
N ARG A 555 4.35 23.47 27.16
CA ARG A 555 4.21 24.22 25.91
C ARG A 555 5.52 24.29 25.14
N ALA A 556 6.62 24.62 25.81
CA ALA A 556 7.94 24.68 25.18
C ALA A 556 8.39 23.30 24.65
N ALA A 557 8.11 22.21 25.36
CA ALA A 557 8.38 20.85 24.87
C ALA A 557 7.57 20.50 23.62
N ILE A 558 6.28 20.83 23.59
CA ILE A 558 5.40 20.63 22.42
C ILE A 558 5.91 21.46 21.23
N MET A 559 6.23 22.74 21.43
CA MET A 559 6.76 23.62 20.38
C MET A 559 8.08 23.10 19.79
N ARG A 560 8.95 22.52 20.62
CA ARG A 560 10.21 21.88 20.14
C ARG A 560 9.92 20.70 19.23
N ASN A 561 9.04 19.80 19.65
CA ASN A 561 8.64 18.63 18.86
C ASN A 561 7.90 19.05 17.57
N HIS A 562 7.10 20.10 17.61
CA HIS A 562 6.39 20.61 16.44
C HIS A 562 7.34 21.20 15.40
N THR A 563 8.26 22.09 15.79
CA THR A 563 9.25 22.60 14.84
C THR A 563 10.17 21.48 14.33
N ALA A 564 10.53 20.50 15.17
CA ALA A 564 11.29 19.34 14.72
C ALA A 564 10.54 18.50 13.67
N ALA A 565 9.21 18.43 13.71
CA ALA A 565 8.41 17.75 12.70
C ALA A 565 8.56 18.40 11.30
N HIS A 566 8.55 19.73 11.22
CA HIS A 566 8.81 20.46 9.97
C HIS A 566 10.23 20.22 9.44
N LEU A 567 11.23 20.22 10.32
CA LEU A 567 12.60 19.90 9.93
C LEU A 567 12.72 18.45 9.44
N LEU A 568 12.02 17.52 10.11
CA LEU A 568 11.98 16.11 9.73
C LEU A 568 11.36 15.92 8.35
N GLN A 569 10.25 16.59 8.05
CA GLN A 569 9.61 16.55 6.73
C GLN A 569 10.54 17.03 5.62
N ALA A 570 11.17 18.19 5.81
CA ALA A 570 12.13 18.72 4.84
C ALA A 570 13.37 17.81 4.67
N ALA A 571 13.89 17.24 5.76
CA ALA A 571 15.01 16.29 5.71
C ALA A 571 14.63 15.01 4.95
N LEU A 572 13.44 14.44 5.22
CA LEU A 572 12.95 13.26 4.52
C LEU A 572 12.82 13.49 3.02
N ARG A 573 12.27 14.64 2.61
CA ARG A 573 12.16 14.99 1.18
C ARG A 573 13.52 15.13 0.50
N ARG A 574 14.51 15.73 1.19
CA ARG A 574 15.87 15.87 0.66
C ARG A 574 16.61 14.54 0.51
N VAL A 575 16.40 13.60 1.42
CA VAL A 575 17.07 12.29 1.40
C VAL A 575 16.37 11.31 0.48
N LEU A 576 15.03 11.23 0.55
CA LEU A 576 14.24 10.21 -0.12
C LEU A 576 13.68 10.68 -1.46
N GLY A 577 13.35 11.97 -1.60
CA GLY A 577 12.77 12.58 -2.80
C GLY A 577 11.42 13.27 -2.56
N ASP A 578 10.96 14.00 -3.58
CA ASP A 578 9.76 14.86 -3.52
C ASP A 578 8.43 14.11 -3.42
N HIS A 579 8.39 12.78 -3.57
CA HIS A 579 7.19 11.98 -3.34
C HIS A 579 6.82 11.84 -1.86
N VAL A 580 7.70 12.27 -0.95
CA VAL A 580 7.44 12.21 0.49
C VAL A 580 6.48 13.32 0.89
N GLU A 581 5.28 12.92 1.25
CA GLU A 581 4.20 13.76 1.73
C GLU A 581 3.76 13.31 3.12
N GLN A 582 3.32 14.25 3.94
CA GLN A 582 2.77 13.94 5.27
C GLN A 582 1.45 13.15 5.12
N ALA A 583 1.38 12.00 5.77
CA ALA A 583 0.19 11.15 5.86
C ALA A 583 -0.48 11.24 7.25
N GLY A 584 0.21 11.79 8.25
CA GLY A 584 -0.32 11.96 9.60
C GLY A 584 0.75 12.49 10.57
N GLN A 585 0.31 13.16 11.65
CA GLN A 585 1.20 13.74 12.65
C GLN A 585 0.59 13.68 14.04
N LEU A 586 1.43 13.47 15.05
CA LEU A 586 1.12 13.71 16.46
C LEU A 586 2.34 14.37 17.12
N VAL A 587 2.16 15.50 17.78
CA VAL A 587 3.19 16.18 18.58
C VAL A 587 2.66 16.47 19.97
N ASN A 588 3.37 15.96 20.97
CA ASN A 588 3.11 16.17 22.39
C ASN A 588 4.39 16.57 23.12
N GLU A 589 4.34 16.71 24.45
CA GLU A 589 5.49 17.11 25.24
C GLU A 589 6.62 16.06 25.30
N LYS A 590 6.30 14.80 24.98
CA LYS A 590 7.25 13.67 25.09
C LYS A 590 7.92 13.34 23.77
N HIS A 591 7.18 13.34 22.66
CA HIS A 591 7.66 12.90 21.36
C HIS A 591 6.91 13.56 20.19
N VAL A 592 7.51 13.42 19.01
CA VAL A 592 6.89 13.63 17.70
C VAL A 592 6.71 12.27 17.02
N ARG A 593 5.55 12.08 16.41
CA ARG A 593 5.23 10.97 15.52
C ARG A 593 4.87 11.54 14.17
N PHE A 594 5.61 11.15 13.14
CA PHE A 594 5.45 11.66 11.79
C PHE A 594 5.25 10.50 10.80
N ASP A 595 4.08 10.48 10.17
CA ASP A 595 3.69 9.48 9.18
C ASP A 595 3.84 10.09 7.78
N PHE A 596 4.48 9.38 6.86
CA PHE A 596 4.80 9.91 5.54
C PHE A 596 4.69 8.85 4.43
N THR A 597 4.42 9.31 3.21
CA THR A 597 4.34 8.45 2.03
C THR A 597 5.73 7.99 1.60
N HIS A 598 5.99 6.69 1.72
CA HIS A 598 7.20 6.08 1.21
C HIS A 598 7.00 4.57 0.99
N PHE A 599 7.59 4.06 -0.09
CA PHE A 599 7.30 2.71 -0.59
C PHE A 599 8.13 1.60 0.08
N SER A 600 9.24 1.95 0.75
CA SER A 600 10.14 0.99 1.41
C SER A 600 10.47 1.41 2.83
N ALA A 601 10.99 0.46 3.62
CA ALA A 601 11.66 0.81 4.87
C ALA A 601 12.91 1.64 4.58
N LEU A 602 13.21 2.59 5.46
CA LEU A 602 14.44 3.36 5.34
C LEU A 602 15.61 2.47 5.73
N THR A 603 16.69 2.59 4.98
CA THR A 603 17.97 1.98 5.35
C THR A 603 18.55 2.66 6.60
N PRO A 604 19.39 1.95 7.38
CA PRO A 604 20.09 2.57 8.52
C PRO A 604 20.84 3.85 8.14
N GLU A 605 21.40 3.89 6.93
CA GLU A 605 22.10 5.04 6.37
C GLU A 605 21.15 6.22 6.07
N GLU A 606 19.99 5.95 5.45
CA GLU A 606 18.97 6.97 5.20
C GLU A 606 18.42 7.54 6.53
N ILE A 607 18.17 6.70 7.54
CA ILE A 607 17.74 7.15 8.88
C ILE A 607 18.80 8.06 9.50
N ALA A 608 20.07 7.64 9.46
CA ALA A 608 21.17 8.44 10.00
C ALA A 608 21.34 9.77 9.27
N GLN A 609 21.16 9.79 7.95
CA GLN A 609 21.26 11.01 7.14
C GLN A 609 20.11 11.98 7.43
N VAL A 610 18.88 11.48 7.57
CA VAL A 610 17.72 12.30 7.96
C VAL A 610 17.95 12.91 9.34
N GLU A 611 18.32 12.11 10.33
CA GLU A 611 18.62 12.59 11.69
C GLU A 611 19.75 13.63 11.69
N LEU A 612 20.80 13.40 10.89
CA LEU A 612 21.92 14.33 10.76
C LEU A 612 21.48 15.68 10.18
N LEU A 613 20.69 15.69 9.11
CA LEU A 613 20.21 16.92 8.48
C LEU A 613 19.34 17.74 9.44
N VAL A 614 18.43 17.09 10.17
CA VAL A 614 17.61 17.77 11.19
C VAL A 614 18.50 18.41 12.25
N ASN A 615 19.47 17.67 12.79
CA ASN A 615 20.36 18.20 13.82
C ASN A 615 21.31 19.28 13.29
N GLN A 616 21.76 19.21 12.03
CA GLN A 616 22.53 20.29 11.41
C GLN A 616 21.72 21.59 11.36
N GLU A 617 20.44 21.51 10.99
CA GLU A 617 19.56 22.68 10.94
C GLU A 617 19.25 23.24 12.34
N ILE A 618 19.13 22.35 13.33
CA ILE A 618 19.03 22.75 14.76
C ILE A 618 20.29 23.51 15.20
N LEU A 619 21.48 22.99 14.88
CA LEU A 619 22.76 23.56 15.30
C LEU A 619 23.10 24.88 14.60
N LYS A 620 22.49 25.20 13.45
CA LYS A 620 22.61 26.51 12.82
C LYS A 620 22.00 27.63 13.67
N GLY A 621 20.98 27.32 14.49
CA GLY A 621 20.28 28.32 15.29
C GLY A 621 19.55 29.37 14.45
N VAL A 622 18.78 28.90 13.46
CA VAL A 622 18.02 29.73 12.52
C VAL A 622 16.76 30.28 13.18
N GLU A 623 16.38 31.52 12.87
CA GLU A 623 15.13 32.12 13.33
C GLU A 623 13.93 31.50 12.62
N VAL A 624 12.90 31.14 13.39
CA VAL A 624 11.66 30.57 12.84
C VAL A 624 10.65 31.70 12.66
N SER A 625 10.35 32.03 11.40
CA SER A 625 9.41 33.09 11.07
C SER A 625 8.00 32.54 10.93
N CYS A 626 7.02 33.18 11.58
CA CYS A 626 5.60 32.88 11.44
C CYS A 626 4.89 34.13 10.91
N ARG A 627 4.21 34.04 9.77
CA ARG A 627 3.53 35.19 9.14
C ARG A 627 2.17 34.79 8.59
N GLU A 628 1.18 35.64 8.78
CA GLU A 628 -0.11 35.53 8.10
C GLU A 628 -0.07 36.30 6.78
N MET A 629 -0.53 35.67 5.71
CA MET A 629 -0.53 36.26 4.37
C MET A 629 -1.58 35.60 3.46
N PRO A 630 -1.94 36.23 2.33
CA PRO A 630 -2.83 35.62 1.35
C PRO A 630 -2.26 34.30 0.79
N ILE A 631 -3.11 33.30 0.59
CA ILE A 631 -2.70 31.96 0.13
C ILE A 631 -1.91 31.98 -1.19
N GLU A 632 -2.27 32.89 -2.10
CA GLU A 632 -1.58 33.05 -3.39
C GLU A 632 -0.17 33.62 -3.26
N GLU A 633 0.08 34.49 -2.28
CA GLU A 633 1.43 34.99 -1.97
C GLU A 633 2.27 33.89 -1.32
N ALA A 634 1.66 33.14 -0.40
CA ALA A 634 2.32 32.03 0.28
C ALA A 634 2.76 30.94 -0.71
N ARG A 635 1.90 30.57 -1.68
CA ARG A 635 2.24 29.64 -2.76
C ARG A 635 3.41 30.13 -3.62
N LYS A 636 3.47 31.42 -3.93
CA LYS A 636 4.60 32.02 -4.69
C LYS A 636 5.93 31.95 -3.93
N LEU A 637 5.90 31.94 -2.61
CA LEU A 637 7.08 31.79 -1.76
C LEU A 637 7.57 30.34 -1.63
N GLY A 638 6.89 29.40 -2.31
CA GLY A 638 7.18 27.97 -2.26
C GLY A 638 6.70 27.30 -0.97
N ALA A 639 5.76 27.92 -0.25
CA ALA A 639 5.20 27.32 0.95
C ALA A 639 4.33 26.11 0.59
N MET A 640 4.63 24.98 1.21
CA MET A 640 3.93 23.73 1.01
C MET A 640 2.61 23.73 1.77
N ALA A 641 1.55 23.31 1.08
CA ALA A 641 0.26 23.03 1.67
C ALA A 641 0.17 21.54 2.03
N LEU A 642 -0.43 21.22 3.17
CA LEU A 642 -0.71 19.82 3.53
C LEU A 642 -1.85 19.29 2.65
N PHE A 643 -1.66 18.08 2.13
CA PHE A 643 -2.60 17.45 1.21
C PHE A 643 -3.90 17.08 1.94
N GLY A 644 -5.04 17.57 1.44
CA GLY A 644 -6.38 17.26 1.97
C GLY A 644 -6.99 18.29 2.94
N GLU A 645 -6.21 19.30 3.35
CA GLU A 645 -6.70 20.40 4.20
C GLU A 645 -7.38 21.50 3.38
N LYS A 646 -8.46 22.08 3.93
CA LYS A 646 -9.12 23.26 3.35
C LYS A 646 -8.56 24.52 4.00
N TYR A 647 -7.95 25.37 3.19
CA TYR A 647 -7.39 26.64 3.63
C TYR A 647 -8.33 27.82 3.31
N GLY A 648 -8.37 28.82 4.19
CA GLY A 648 -9.02 30.09 3.91
C GLY A 648 -8.17 31.00 3.02
N ASP A 649 -8.67 32.21 2.75
CA ASP A 649 -7.98 33.19 1.89
C ASP A 649 -6.67 33.71 2.51
N ILE A 650 -6.59 33.75 3.85
CA ILE A 650 -5.40 34.07 4.64
C ILE A 650 -4.91 32.79 5.32
N VAL A 651 -3.61 32.52 5.20
CA VAL A 651 -2.94 31.37 5.80
C VAL A 651 -1.77 31.80 6.66
N ARG A 652 -1.49 31.04 7.71
CA ARG A 652 -0.30 31.21 8.55
C ARG A 652 0.83 30.33 8.00
N VAL A 653 1.93 30.95 7.62
CA VAL A 653 3.12 30.30 7.08
C VAL A 653 4.20 30.28 8.13
N VAL A 654 4.72 29.08 8.41
CA VAL A 654 5.88 28.86 9.29
C VAL A 654 7.07 28.57 8.39
N SER A 655 8.18 29.26 8.62
CA SER A 655 9.38 29.18 7.79
C SER A 655 10.64 29.06 8.63
N VAL A 656 11.47 28.09 8.27
CA VAL A 656 12.86 27.96 8.72
C VAL A 656 13.73 28.22 7.50
N GLU A 657 14.10 29.49 7.29
CA GLU A 657 14.84 29.98 6.11
C GLU A 657 14.32 29.42 4.78
N ASP A 658 15.17 28.70 4.04
CA ASP A 658 14.89 27.97 2.82
C ASP A 658 14.80 26.45 3.07
N PHE A 659 14.94 26.01 4.32
CA PHE A 659 14.93 24.60 4.68
C PHE A 659 13.52 24.01 4.69
N SER A 660 12.59 24.67 5.38
CA SER A 660 11.17 24.29 5.44
C SER A 660 10.29 25.55 5.40
N ARG A 661 9.19 25.49 4.64
CA ARG A 661 8.16 26.53 4.53
C ARG A 661 6.80 25.88 4.35
N GLU A 662 5.93 26.01 5.35
CA GLU A 662 4.71 25.21 5.43
C GLU A 662 3.53 26.00 5.99
N PHE A 663 2.31 25.67 5.55
CA PHE A 663 1.09 26.18 6.16
C PHE A 663 0.86 25.48 7.50
N CYS A 664 1.03 26.22 8.60
CA CYS A 664 0.87 25.64 9.93
C CYS A 664 0.28 26.65 10.92
N GLY A 665 -0.86 26.26 11.51
CA GLY A 665 -1.52 26.98 12.59
C GLY A 665 -1.04 26.56 13.99
N GLY A 666 0.06 25.82 14.10
CA GLY A 666 0.61 25.33 15.37
C GLY A 666 1.47 26.35 16.10
N THR A 667 1.85 26.01 17.33
CA THR A 667 2.83 26.77 18.11
C THR A 667 4.26 26.29 17.81
N HIS A 668 5.20 27.21 17.62
CA HIS A 668 6.58 26.91 17.19
C HIS A 668 7.60 27.65 18.03
N ILE A 669 8.76 27.02 18.26
CA ILE A 669 9.88 27.74 18.87
C ILE A 669 10.33 28.90 17.98
N SER A 670 10.93 29.94 18.58
CA SER A 670 11.39 31.12 17.83
C SER A 670 12.72 30.91 17.11
N ASN A 671 13.50 29.89 17.49
CA ASN A 671 14.81 29.62 16.94
C ASN A 671 15.12 28.12 17.00
N THR A 672 15.66 27.55 15.93
CA THR A 672 15.89 26.09 15.82
C THR A 672 16.80 25.55 16.91
N ALA A 673 17.76 26.33 17.44
CA ALA A 673 18.63 25.90 18.53
C ALA A 673 17.86 25.60 19.83
N LYS A 674 16.67 26.18 20.01
CA LYS A 674 15.80 25.89 21.15
C LYS A 674 15.24 24.46 21.13
N ILE A 675 15.29 23.75 20.00
CA ILE A 675 14.97 22.32 19.91
C ILE A 675 15.95 21.48 20.75
N GLY A 676 17.21 21.91 20.84
CA GLY A 676 18.28 21.18 21.51
C GLY A 676 18.90 20.13 20.60
N LEU A 677 18.49 18.88 20.74
CA LEU A 677 18.84 17.78 19.84
C LEU A 677 17.56 17.08 19.41
N PHE A 678 17.60 16.44 18.25
CA PHE A 678 16.56 15.55 17.76
C PHE A 678 17.11 14.13 17.63
N LYS A 679 16.35 13.14 18.08
CA LYS A 679 16.72 11.72 17.96
C LYS A 679 15.56 10.91 17.42
N ILE A 680 15.80 10.14 16.36
CA ILE A 680 14.86 9.14 15.86
C ILE A 680 14.93 7.94 16.81
N VAL A 681 13.78 7.58 17.38
CA VAL A 681 13.60 6.44 18.29
C VAL A 681 13.26 5.18 17.50
N SER A 682 12.37 5.31 16.51
CA SER A 682 11.87 4.17 15.75
C SER A 682 11.49 4.56 14.33
N GLU A 683 11.54 3.57 13.42
CA GLU A 683 11.02 3.64 12.06
C GLU A 683 10.20 2.37 11.80
N SER A 684 8.98 2.51 11.27
CA SER A 684 8.08 1.37 11.08
C SER A 684 7.07 1.56 9.95
N SER A 685 6.47 0.46 9.47
CA SER A 685 5.35 0.51 8.52
C SER A 685 4.03 0.64 9.26
N VAL A 686 3.21 1.62 8.88
CA VAL A 686 1.85 1.78 9.41
C VAL A 686 0.82 1.16 8.47
N ALA A 687 1.01 1.39 7.18
CA ALA A 687 0.20 0.85 6.11
C ALA A 687 1.06 0.64 4.87
N SER A 688 0.48 0.05 3.83
CA SER A 688 1.16 -0.10 2.55
C SER A 688 1.43 1.28 1.94
N GLY A 689 2.71 1.60 1.69
CA GLY A 689 3.14 2.90 1.16
C GLY A 689 3.20 4.04 2.20
N VAL A 690 3.00 3.75 3.50
CA VAL A 690 3.07 4.74 4.58
C VAL A 690 4.01 4.25 5.68
N ARG A 691 5.02 5.07 5.96
CA ARG A 691 6.04 4.85 7.00
C ARG A 691 5.84 5.82 8.15
N ARG A 692 6.36 5.47 9.33
CA ARG A 692 6.30 6.27 10.55
C ARG A 692 7.69 6.42 11.14
N ILE A 693 8.04 7.65 11.49
CA ILE A 693 9.16 7.97 12.36
C ILE A 693 8.60 8.47 13.70
N GLU A 694 9.12 7.93 14.79
CA GLU A 694 8.96 8.51 16.12
C GLU A 694 10.29 9.11 16.56
N GLY A 695 10.25 10.33 17.08
CA GLY A 695 11.42 11.07 17.50
C GLY A 695 11.19 11.84 18.80
N VAL A 696 12.28 12.14 19.50
CA VAL A 696 12.28 12.92 20.73
C VAL A 696 13.20 14.13 20.59
N THR A 697 12.89 15.21 21.31
CA THR A 697 13.70 16.43 21.33
C THR A 697 14.13 16.84 22.73
N GLY A 698 15.15 17.69 22.83
CA GLY A 698 15.54 18.39 24.06
C GLY A 698 15.71 17.47 25.27
N LEU A 699 14.90 17.68 26.32
CA LEU A 699 14.95 16.87 27.54
C LEU A 699 14.58 15.40 27.31
N GLY A 700 13.77 15.09 26.30
CA GLY A 700 13.46 13.71 25.93
C GLY A 700 14.69 12.95 25.44
N VAL A 701 15.58 13.62 24.70
CA VAL A 701 16.89 13.05 24.30
C VAL A 701 17.78 12.81 25.53
N LEU A 702 17.83 13.77 26.47
CA LEU A 702 18.60 13.61 27.71
C LEU A 702 18.08 12.45 28.58
N GLY A 703 16.75 12.29 28.66
CA GLY A 703 16.12 11.15 29.31
C GLY A 703 16.56 9.83 28.67
N MET A 704 16.47 9.74 27.33
CA MET A 704 16.94 8.56 26.58
C MET A 704 18.42 8.24 26.84
N LEU A 705 19.30 9.24 26.83
CA LEU A 705 20.73 9.04 27.10
C LEU A 705 20.98 8.55 28.54
N THR A 706 20.21 9.07 29.50
CA THR A 706 20.29 8.64 30.90
C THR A 706 19.86 7.18 31.05
N ASP A 707 18.73 6.81 30.45
CA ASP A 707 18.21 5.44 30.46
C ASP A 707 19.17 4.45 29.79
N ALA A 708 19.71 4.82 28.62
CA ALA A 708 20.70 4.02 27.91
C ALA A 708 21.98 3.82 28.74
N THR A 709 22.46 4.88 29.40
CA THR A 709 23.65 4.81 30.26
C THR A 709 23.39 3.93 31.49
N ALA A 710 22.21 4.02 32.10
CA ALA A 710 21.80 3.18 33.22
C ALA A 710 21.67 1.70 32.82
N LEU A 711 21.13 1.42 31.63
CA LEU A 711 21.04 0.07 31.08
C LEU A 711 22.43 -0.53 30.83
N ILE A 712 23.32 0.24 30.21
CA ILE A 712 24.71 -0.16 29.97
C ILE A 712 25.43 -0.44 31.30
N GLY A 713 25.30 0.46 32.28
CA GLY A 713 25.92 0.32 33.59
C GLY A 713 25.41 -0.89 34.37
N SER A 714 24.08 -1.08 34.43
CA SER A 714 23.48 -2.23 35.12
C SER A 714 23.85 -3.56 34.45
N THR A 715 23.93 -3.60 33.12
CA THR A 715 24.37 -4.78 32.36
C THR A 715 25.83 -5.12 32.67
N ALA A 716 26.74 -4.13 32.62
CA ALA A 716 28.14 -4.32 32.98
C ALA A 716 28.30 -4.85 34.41
N MET A 717 27.51 -4.33 35.36
CA MET A 717 27.52 -4.77 36.76
C MET A 717 27.12 -6.25 36.90
N VAL A 718 26.04 -6.69 36.24
CA VAL A 718 25.62 -8.10 36.24
C VAL A 718 26.70 -9.01 35.66
N MET A 719 27.38 -8.55 34.61
CA MET A 719 28.49 -9.26 33.97
C MET A 719 29.82 -9.15 34.74
N LYS A 720 29.85 -8.44 35.88
CA LYS A 720 31.03 -8.16 36.71
C LYS A 720 32.16 -7.49 35.94
N LEU A 721 31.82 -6.58 35.05
CA LEU A 721 32.76 -5.78 34.27
C LEU A 721 33.04 -4.44 34.96
N ASN A 722 34.32 -4.05 34.99
CA ASN A 722 34.73 -2.73 35.46
C ASN A 722 34.58 -1.64 34.38
N ASN A 723 34.58 -2.05 33.10
CA ASN A 723 34.43 -1.15 31.95
C ASN A 723 33.25 -1.61 31.08
N PRO A 724 32.20 -0.78 30.91
CA PRO A 724 31.06 -1.14 30.07
C PRO A 724 31.39 -1.35 28.59
N ALA A 725 32.51 -0.83 28.09
CA ALA A 725 32.96 -1.09 26.72
C ALA A 725 33.23 -2.59 26.46
N ASP A 726 33.49 -3.37 27.51
CA ASP A 726 33.82 -4.80 27.40
C ASP A 726 32.58 -5.71 27.38
N ILE A 727 31.36 -5.16 27.44
CA ILE A 727 30.09 -5.94 27.48
C ILE A 727 30.01 -6.92 26.31
N SER A 728 30.30 -6.47 25.08
CA SER A 728 30.21 -7.31 23.87
C SER A 728 31.20 -8.49 23.92
N VAL A 729 32.43 -8.22 24.34
CA VAL A 729 33.48 -9.24 24.47
C VAL A 729 33.12 -10.26 25.55
N ARG A 730 32.65 -9.80 26.72
CA ARG A 730 32.25 -10.69 27.81
C ARG A 730 31.01 -11.51 27.47
N ALA A 731 30.07 -10.95 26.70
CA ALA A 731 28.90 -11.67 26.23
C ALA A 731 29.30 -12.85 25.33
N ALA A 732 30.21 -12.62 24.38
CA ALA A 732 30.74 -13.67 23.53
C ALA A 732 31.48 -14.76 24.34
N GLN A 733 32.27 -14.37 25.35
CA GLN A 733 32.95 -15.31 26.25
C GLN A 733 31.95 -16.16 27.05
N LEU A 734 30.94 -15.54 27.66
CA LEU A 734 29.91 -16.25 28.42
C LEU A 734 29.13 -17.23 27.54
N MET A 735 28.80 -16.86 26.30
CA MET A 735 28.16 -17.78 25.34
C MET A 735 29.06 -18.97 24.99
N GLY A 736 30.37 -18.74 24.88
CA GLY A 736 31.37 -19.82 24.74
C GLY A 736 31.40 -20.74 25.96
N GLU A 737 31.51 -20.16 27.17
CA GLU A 737 31.52 -20.89 28.44
C GLU A 737 30.23 -21.74 28.62
N ILE A 738 29.06 -21.21 28.23
CA ILE A 738 27.78 -21.94 28.26
C ILE A 738 27.84 -23.17 27.35
N LYS A 739 28.27 -22.99 26.09
CA LYS A 739 28.36 -24.08 25.12
C LYS A 739 29.35 -25.18 25.55
N GLU A 740 30.47 -24.79 26.14
CA GLU A 740 31.45 -25.72 26.69
C GLU A 740 30.89 -26.52 27.87
N LYS A 741 30.18 -25.83 28.79
CA LYS A 741 29.52 -26.48 29.93
C LYS A 741 28.44 -27.45 29.48
N ASP A 742 27.61 -27.09 28.50
CA ASP A 742 26.58 -27.98 27.95
C ASP A 742 27.21 -29.24 27.33
N SER A 743 28.29 -29.07 26.56
CA SER A 743 29.04 -30.20 25.98
C SER A 743 29.66 -31.10 27.06
N ALA A 744 30.16 -30.51 28.15
CA ALA A 744 30.71 -31.26 29.29
C ALA A 744 29.61 -32.02 30.05
N ILE A 745 28.41 -31.43 30.21
CA ILE A 745 27.25 -32.08 30.82
C ILE A 745 26.82 -33.29 29.98
N GLU A 746 26.73 -33.16 28.66
CA GLU A 746 26.42 -34.28 27.77
C GLU A 746 27.45 -35.42 27.86
N ALA A 747 28.74 -35.08 27.90
CA ALA A 747 29.81 -36.04 28.04
C ALA A 747 29.77 -36.77 29.41
N LEU A 748 29.52 -36.04 30.50
CA LEU A 748 29.38 -36.61 31.84
C LEU A 748 28.14 -37.52 31.93
N ASN A 749 27.00 -37.09 31.40
CA ASN A 749 25.77 -37.90 31.35
C ASN A 749 26.00 -39.20 30.55
N SER A 750 26.70 -39.11 29.42
CA SER A 750 27.07 -40.28 28.61
C SER A 750 27.99 -41.25 29.37
N ARG A 751 28.91 -40.73 30.19
CA ARG A 751 29.81 -41.54 31.02
C ARG A 751 29.08 -42.22 32.18
N ILE A 752 28.19 -41.50 32.86
CA ILE A 752 27.34 -42.04 33.94
C ILE A 752 26.46 -43.17 33.40
N ALA A 753 25.81 -42.92 32.25
CA ALA A 753 25.03 -43.93 31.53
C ALA A 753 25.85 -45.20 31.23
N GLY A 754 27.10 -45.05 30.77
CA GLY A 754 28.00 -46.17 30.54
C GLY A 754 28.30 -46.98 31.80
N MET A 755 28.62 -46.33 32.93
CA MET A 755 28.94 -47.01 34.19
C MET A 755 27.74 -47.78 34.78
N GLN A 756 26.52 -47.25 34.61
CA GLN A 756 25.32 -47.94 35.06
C GLN A 756 25.01 -49.18 34.23
N MET A 757 25.38 -49.21 32.94
CA MET A 757 25.16 -50.37 32.07
C MET A 757 25.99 -51.60 32.48
N ASP A 758 27.24 -51.41 32.90
CA ASP A 758 28.13 -52.55 33.22
C ASP A 758 27.62 -53.38 34.41
N GLY A 759 26.91 -52.75 35.36
CA GLY A 759 26.27 -53.43 36.50
C GLY A 759 24.98 -54.19 36.15
N LEU A 760 24.29 -53.81 35.07
CA LEU A 760 22.99 -54.40 34.71
C LEU A 760 23.10 -55.83 34.17
N PHE A 761 24.25 -56.21 33.61
CA PHE A 761 24.44 -57.59 33.12
C PHE A 761 24.67 -58.59 34.25
N SER A 762 25.26 -58.17 35.37
CA SER A 762 25.40 -59.03 36.55
C SER A 762 24.08 -59.34 37.24
N GLU A 763 23.07 -58.47 37.06
CA GLU A 763 21.75 -58.62 37.68
C GLU A 763 20.71 -59.24 36.73
N ALA A 764 21.11 -59.60 35.50
CA ALA A 764 20.23 -60.18 34.49
C ALA A 764 19.67 -61.54 34.95
N LYS A 765 18.34 -61.69 34.99
CA LYS A 765 17.70 -62.96 35.33
C LYS A 765 17.47 -63.82 34.09
N GLU A 766 17.60 -65.14 34.24
CA GLU A 766 17.34 -66.08 33.14
C GLU A 766 15.91 -66.61 33.21
N ILE A 767 15.15 -66.41 32.13
CA ILE A 767 13.75 -66.84 31.99
C ILE A 767 13.64 -67.66 30.70
N ASN A 768 13.31 -68.95 30.81
CA ASN A 768 13.16 -69.86 29.66
C ASN A 768 14.36 -69.82 28.67
N GLY A 769 15.57 -69.64 29.21
CA GLY A 769 16.81 -69.52 28.44
C GLY A 769 16.96 -68.21 27.66
N VAL A 770 16.32 -67.13 28.11
CA VAL A 770 16.55 -65.73 27.67
C VAL A 770 16.98 -64.93 28.89
N LYS A 771 18.07 -64.17 28.79
CA LYS A 771 18.47 -63.23 29.84
C LYS A 771 17.61 -61.98 29.76
N VAL A 772 16.98 -61.59 30.86
CA VAL A 772 16.10 -60.42 30.96
C VAL A 772 16.74 -59.36 31.84
N ILE A 773 16.83 -58.13 31.33
CA ILE A 773 17.39 -56.98 32.04
C ILE A 773 16.32 -55.90 32.19
N THR A 774 16.20 -55.34 33.39
CA THR A 774 15.35 -54.18 33.66
C THR A 774 16.13 -53.11 34.41
N ALA A 775 15.88 -51.84 34.08
CA ALA A 775 16.55 -50.72 34.74
C ALA A 775 15.76 -49.42 34.63
N LEU A 776 15.87 -48.57 35.65
CA LEU A 776 15.32 -47.22 35.66
C LEU A 776 16.45 -46.19 35.75
N PHE A 777 16.41 -45.18 34.87
CA PHE A 777 17.41 -44.12 34.77
C PHE A 777 16.80 -42.74 35.03
N SER A 778 17.21 -42.08 36.10
CA SER A 778 16.79 -40.69 36.38
C SER A 778 17.69 -39.68 35.66
N GLY A 779 17.10 -38.60 35.16
CA GLY A 779 17.81 -37.51 34.46
C GLY A 779 18.33 -37.86 33.07
N THR A 780 17.83 -38.95 32.47
CA THR A 780 18.33 -39.49 31.19
C THR A 780 17.34 -39.23 30.05
N GLU A 781 17.84 -38.80 28.89
CA GLU A 781 17.01 -38.58 27.72
C GLU A 781 16.59 -39.88 27.02
N PRO A 782 15.41 -39.94 26.36
CA PRO A 782 14.95 -41.12 25.64
C PRO A 782 15.92 -41.63 24.56
N ALA A 783 16.70 -40.74 23.94
CA ALA A 783 17.71 -41.12 22.94
C ALA A 783 18.84 -42.00 23.54
N ALA A 784 19.20 -41.76 24.81
CA ALA A 784 20.20 -42.55 25.50
C ALA A 784 19.69 -43.98 25.77
N LEU A 785 18.40 -44.16 26.09
CA LEU A 785 17.81 -45.50 26.28
C LEU A 785 17.94 -46.37 25.04
N ARG A 786 17.74 -45.79 23.85
CA ARG A 786 17.94 -46.52 22.59
C ARG A 786 19.36 -47.02 22.45
N THR A 787 20.34 -46.16 22.72
CA THR A 787 21.76 -46.51 22.64
C THR A 787 22.12 -47.61 23.64
N MET A 788 21.56 -47.56 24.86
CA MET A 788 21.74 -48.60 25.87
C MET A 788 21.10 -49.93 25.42
N CYS A 789 19.88 -49.90 24.90
CA CYS A 789 19.19 -51.06 24.35
C CYS A 789 19.97 -51.71 23.20
N ASP A 790 20.46 -50.93 22.25
CA ASP A 790 21.26 -51.44 21.13
C ASP A 790 22.51 -52.17 21.64
N ARG A 791 23.25 -51.57 22.59
CA ARG A 791 24.40 -52.20 23.22
C ARG A 791 24.04 -53.47 23.99
N ILE A 792 22.93 -53.50 24.73
CA ILE A 792 22.48 -54.70 25.45
C ILE A 792 22.17 -55.84 24.49
N ARG A 793 21.48 -55.52 23.39
CA ARG A 793 21.15 -56.50 22.36
C ARG A 793 22.39 -57.11 21.70
N ASP A 794 23.45 -56.34 21.55
CA ASP A 794 24.70 -56.79 20.91
C ASP A 794 25.54 -57.73 21.79
N GLN A 795 25.27 -57.80 23.10
CA GLN A 795 26.04 -58.63 24.05
C GLN A 795 25.67 -60.12 24.02
N ALA A 796 24.42 -60.46 23.70
CA ALA A 796 23.97 -61.86 23.62
C ALA A 796 22.77 -62.04 22.69
N SER A 797 22.73 -63.15 21.97
CA SER A 797 21.62 -63.45 21.04
C SER A 797 20.29 -63.71 21.76
N ALA A 798 20.32 -64.42 22.89
CA ALA A 798 19.14 -64.74 23.70
C ALA A 798 18.98 -63.77 24.89
N ILE A 799 18.73 -62.49 24.58
CA ILE A 799 18.55 -61.42 25.56
C ILE A 799 17.29 -60.60 25.28
N ALA A 800 16.65 -60.09 26.33
CA ALA A 800 15.62 -59.07 26.25
C ALA A 800 15.90 -58.02 27.34
N ALA A 801 15.65 -56.75 27.05
CA ALA A 801 15.75 -55.71 28.06
C ALA A 801 14.61 -54.71 27.98
N VAL A 802 14.18 -54.23 29.14
CA VAL A 802 13.22 -53.14 29.28
C VAL A 802 13.81 -52.07 30.17
N LEU A 803 14.15 -50.92 29.59
CA LEU A 803 14.75 -49.79 30.29
C LEU A 803 13.72 -48.67 30.39
N ALA A 804 13.69 -47.94 31.49
CA ALA A 804 12.89 -46.73 31.61
C ALA A 804 13.77 -45.54 31.99
N CYS A 805 13.37 -44.34 31.60
CA CYS A 805 13.97 -43.10 32.07
C CYS A 805 12.94 -42.08 32.52
N THR A 806 13.36 -41.18 33.41
CA THR A 806 12.63 -39.97 33.78
C THR A 806 13.49 -38.74 33.51
N ASN A 807 12.96 -37.75 32.77
CA ASN A 807 13.61 -36.46 32.56
C ASN A 807 12.56 -35.33 32.52
N GLY A 808 12.76 -34.28 33.32
CA GLY A 808 11.89 -33.09 33.32
C GLY A 808 10.40 -33.38 33.50
N GLY A 809 10.03 -34.37 34.32
CA GLY A 809 8.64 -34.76 34.56
C GLY A 809 7.99 -35.62 33.45
N LYS A 810 8.78 -36.09 32.47
CA LYS A 810 8.34 -37.05 31.45
C LYS A 810 9.04 -38.40 31.64
N GLY A 811 8.32 -39.48 31.38
CA GLY A 811 8.84 -40.85 31.45
C GLY A 811 8.83 -41.52 30.09
N SER A 812 9.85 -42.32 29.79
CA SER A 812 9.92 -43.13 28.58
C SER A 812 10.39 -44.54 28.91
N ILE A 813 9.88 -45.52 28.18
CA ILE A 813 10.22 -46.94 28.29
C ILE A 813 10.75 -47.41 26.94
N ALA A 814 11.89 -48.08 26.94
CA ALA A 814 12.52 -48.72 25.80
C ALA A 814 12.53 -50.23 26.00
N ALA A 815 12.22 -51.00 24.97
CA ALA A 815 12.42 -52.44 24.99
C ALA A 815 13.27 -52.89 23.80
N THR A 816 14.13 -53.88 24.03
CA THR A 816 14.90 -54.55 22.98
C THR A 816 14.86 -56.06 23.16
N VAL A 817 14.94 -56.78 22.05
CA VAL A 817 14.94 -58.24 22.03
C VAL A 817 15.99 -58.71 21.01
N GLY A 818 16.94 -59.53 21.46
CA GLY A 818 17.96 -60.15 20.63
C GLY A 818 17.39 -61.22 19.70
N LYS A 819 18.12 -61.57 18.62
CA LYS A 819 17.61 -62.48 17.58
C LYS A 819 17.25 -63.87 18.11
N GLY A 820 18.01 -64.41 19.06
CA GLY A 820 17.73 -65.70 19.71
C GLY A 820 16.52 -65.66 20.64
N ALA A 821 16.25 -64.51 21.26
CA ALA A 821 15.04 -64.29 22.04
C ALA A 821 13.81 -64.10 21.14
N GLN A 822 13.97 -63.44 19.98
CA GLN A 822 12.91 -63.34 18.96
C GLN A 822 12.54 -64.70 18.38
N ALA A 823 13.52 -65.58 18.12
CA ALA A 823 13.27 -66.95 17.66
C ALA A 823 12.47 -67.79 18.68
N LYS A 824 12.44 -67.37 19.96
CA LYS A 824 11.63 -67.96 21.03
C LYS A 824 10.28 -67.25 21.24
N GLY A 825 9.85 -66.41 20.30
CA GLY A 825 8.52 -65.77 20.30
C GLY A 825 8.46 -64.37 20.90
N LEU A 826 9.56 -63.80 21.40
CA LEU A 826 9.57 -62.45 21.98
C LEU A 826 9.59 -61.35 20.91
N HIS A 827 8.85 -60.27 21.16
CA HIS A 827 8.78 -59.11 20.26
C HIS A 827 8.87 -57.80 21.04
N ALA A 828 9.90 -56.98 20.77
CA ALA A 828 10.17 -55.75 21.51
C ALA A 828 8.99 -54.77 21.51
N GLY A 829 8.33 -54.56 20.37
CA GLY A 829 7.11 -53.77 20.27
C GLY A 829 5.96 -54.21 21.18
N GLN A 830 5.77 -55.52 21.36
CA GLN A 830 4.70 -56.04 22.22
C GLN A 830 5.11 -55.91 23.69
N LEU A 831 6.38 -56.18 24.00
CA LEU A 831 6.94 -56.06 25.34
C LEU A 831 6.89 -54.61 25.85
N ALA A 832 7.36 -53.64 25.06
CA ALA A 832 7.28 -52.21 25.40
C ALA A 832 5.83 -51.76 25.63
N LYS A 833 4.89 -52.22 24.81
CA LYS A 833 3.47 -51.89 24.95
C LYS A 833 2.87 -52.45 26.23
N ALA A 834 3.11 -53.73 26.53
CA ALA A 834 2.58 -54.39 27.72
C ALA A 834 3.11 -53.74 29.01
N VAL A 835 4.40 -53.40 29.04
CA VAL A 835 5.00 -52.70 30.18
C VAL A 835 4.47 -51.27 30.30
N ALA A 836 4.40 -50.52 29.19
CA ALA A 836 3.91 -49.14 29.22
C ALA A 836 2.45 -49.03 29.70
N GLN A 837 1.60 -50.01 29.39
CA GLN A 837 0.19 -50.01 29.82
C GLN A 837 0.01 -49.96 31.35
N ILE A 838 0.95 -50.52 32.12
CA ILE A 838 0.94 -50.47 33.60
C ILE A 838 1.06 -49.01 34.09
N THR A 839 1.83 -48.20 33.36
CA THR A 839 1.98 -46.76 33.61
C THR A 839 0.92 -45.89 32.91
N GLY A 840 -0.14 -46.49 32.34
CA GLY A 840 -1.12 -45.77 31.51
C GLY A 840 -0.56 -45.26 30.17
N GLY A 841 0.65 -45.68 29.82
CA GLY A 841 1.34 -45.38 28.58
C GLY A 841 0.85 -46.22 27.41
N ASN A 842 1.27 -45.84 26.20
CA ASN A 842 1.05 -46.63 25.00
C ASN A 842 2.25 -46.48 24.06
N GLY A 843 2.50 -47.50 23.25
CA GLY A 843 3.64 -47.52 22.33
C GLY A 843 3.65 -48.78 21.47
N GLY A 844 4.65 -48.84 20.60
CA GLY A 844 4.84 -49.93 19.65
C GLY A 844 6.13 -49.72 18.87
N GLY A 845 6.62 -50.77 18.23
CA GLY A 845 7.85 -50.71 17.46
C GLY A 845 8.15 -52.04 16.78
N LYS A 846 9.38 -52.17 16.32
CA LYS A 846 9.84 -53.34 15.55
C LYS A 846 10.06 -54.55 16.47
N PRO A 847 10.24 -55.76 15.89
CA PRO A 847 10.52 -56.97 16.68
C PRO A 847 11.77 -56.87 17.56
N ASP A 848 12.76 -56.09 17.13
CA ASP A 848 14.07 -55.96 17.76
C ASP A 848 14.21 -54.75 18.70
N PHE A 849 13.39 -53.71 18.52
CA PHE A 849 13.41 -52.50 19.34
C PHE A 849 12.08 -51.74 19.32
N ALA A 850 11.69 -51.18 20.47
CA ALA A 850 10.53 -50.31 20.62
C ALA A 850 10.70 -49.27 21.72
N MET A 851 9.95 -48.17 21.59
CA MET A 851 9.84 -47.11 22.59
C MET A 851 8.35 -46.87 22.91
N ALA A 852 8.08 -46.47 24.14
CA ALA A 852 6.78 -46.08 24.63
C ALA A 852 6.91 -44.93 25.63
N GLY A 853 5.90 -44.07 25.73
CA GLY A 853 5.82 -43.07 26.79
C GLY A 853 5.21 -43.67 28.06
N ALA A 854 5.64 -43.21 29.23
CA ALA A 854 5.01 -43.53 30.52
C ALA A 854 4.23 -42.32 31.03
N LYS A 855 2.92 -42.49 31.32
CA LYS A 855 2.06 -41.38 31.78
C LYS A 855 2.09 -41.21 33.30
N ASP A 856 2.04 -42.33 34.02
CA ASP A 856 2.14 -42.36 35.48
C ASP A 856 3.55 -42.80 35.90
N LEU A 857 4.38 -41.82 36.27
CA LEU A 857 5.77 -42.05 36.66
C LEU A 857 5.90 -42.82 37.98
N THR A 858 4.86 -42.79 38.83
CA THR A 858 4.90 -43.48 40.14
C THR A 858 4.80 -45.01 40.00
N LYS A 859 4.37 -45.49 38.83
CA LYS A 859 4.22 -46.92 38.51
C LYS A 859 5.36 -47.50 37.68
N LEU A 860 6.44 -46.74 37.45
CA LEU A 860 7.55 -47.20 36.62
C LEU A 860 8.27 -48.41 37.24
N ASP A 861 8.48 -48.42 38.55
CA ASP A 861 9.09 -49.56 39.25
C ASP A 861 8.20 -50.81 39.16
N GLU A 862 6.88 -50.65 39.33
CA GLU A 862 5.89 -51.73 39.16
C GLU A 862 5.92 -52.28 37.73
N ALA A 863 5.95 -51.38 36.73
CA ALA A 863 5.98 -51.75 35.33
C ALA A 863 7.25 -52.52 34.95
N LEU A 864 8.41 -52.08 35.44
CA LEU A 864 9.69 -52.77 35.23
C LEU A 864 9.72 -54.13 35.93
N ALA A 865 9.21 -54.24 37.17
CA ALA A 865 9.14 -55.52 37.88
C ALA A 865 8.24 -56.54 37.15
N ALA A 866 7.17 -56.09 36.51
CA ALA A 866 6.28 -56.94 35.74
C ALA A 866 6.89 -57.46 34.42
N ALA A 867 7.97 -56.83 33.92
CA ALA A 867 8.57 -57.18 32.63
C ALA A 867 9.03 -58.65 32.57
N GLU A 868 9.53 -59.20 33.68
CA GLU A 868 9.94 -60.61 33.80
C GLU A 868 8.74 -61.56 33.57
N THR A 869 7.62 -61.30 34.25
CA THR A 869 6.39 -62.08 34.10
C THR A 869 5.82 -61.96 32.69
N ILE A 870 5.81 -60.74 32.14
CA ILE A 870 5.35 -60.48 30.77
C ILE A 870 6.19 -61.26 29.75
N VAL A 871 7.52 -61.27 29.91
CA VAL A 871 8.42 -62.06 29.06
C VAL A 871 8.12 -63.55 29.18
N ALA A 872 7.96 -64.06 30.41
CA ALA A 872 7.64 -65.48 30.64
C ALA A 872 6.32 -65.90 29.98
N ASP A 873 5.30 -65.05 30.03
CA ASP A 873 3.98 -65.33 29.44
C ASP A 873 3.97 -65.19 27.92
N MET A 874 4.75 -64.27 27.36
CA MET A 874 4.92 -64.15 25.91
C MET A 874 5.59 -65.38 25.29
N MET A 875 6.44 -66.09 26.04
CA MET A 875 7.12 -67.31 25.58
C MET A 875 6.29 -68.60 25.76
N LYS A 876 5.13 -68.55 26.42
CA LYS A 876 4.21 -69.71 26.59
C LYS A 876 3.20 -69.84 25.45
N LYS A 877 3.06 -68.81 24.61
CA LYS A 877 2.24 -68.78 23.40
C LYS A 877 3.10 -69.08 22.19
#